data_AF-A0A9E1RIR2-F1
#
_entry.id   AF-A0A9E1RIR2-F1
#
_cell.length_a   1.000
_cell.length_b   1.000
_cell.length_c   1.000
_cell.angle_alpha   90.00
_cell.angle_beta   90.00
_cell.angle_gamma   90.00
#
_symmetry.space_group_name_H-M   'P 1'
#
loop_
_entity.id
_entity.type
_entity.pdbx_description
1 polymer ?
#
loop_
_entity_poly.entity_id
_entity_poly.type
_entity_poly.pdbx_seq_one_letter_code
_entity_poly.pdbx_strand_id
1 'polypeptide(L)'
;MKKTNFLFTTILTSIFITSCGGGGGGGGESAPPAPPTTPNPTTSISADPTSVYIGNSTTLTWSSTDSTSCTASGDWEGSKSSSGNEDVQITKEGLSTFTITCSNSSGSSSSSAEVTGENLYAYADWNSHSLVINNIQSRHQPYDTKINIEEAWYKTLSLPESDFTTTVDTYTFEELQSGGIGYGSHLALSDRTYVFHSNWEGFNEPENGRAAALIYDNERNLTEFVYKKIPGGTHQYPLLNLDGTYQVLFPGVDEGEIKDGKPGDATSWVFNPSDNTFTEVPINVGCHGSNKFDYEQDGDEDVICQSWGGEFDGKPIIFKNNGLLNFEAVEVESNGVPGHFSASAFYDNDFLNIIYTDAHGVGPIYNVVEFTNVIARYLPNDLTKIVDVAELPKAFFEKDVYKDIPTYSGWENSVGLSHDVRSHPIDYDNDGDMDIVIGSLIWASGHEYGFSVMQFLTNKDGIYVDETEQRLFNWSLFSPGTHSMHFYDFNGDGYTDIYAEDAGCNYYAAAGEPSIPDDYLCNGRLAVNDGTGHFIVVIETNQLNQLDYIRENFPRWAPFPGFSPLLGMTSDKELFWSKIMHDYDEPSVSGGDVVYNGKVDVVTVKLNKMLSTGPNGIDPALRGEPGFNEFYYLLNNESAMDSVKAGEYPNGLEHYIAVGKELGYLSNAGSSNAQAETIEVSIEANSNGSGNVYVIDGVQKKSLTLNIGTTYTFNHSSAHPLRFSSVDDGTHGGGNEYMNEVTKSSGVTTIKITEDTPTTLYYYCDVHSGMGAEITIE
;
A
#
# COMPACT_ATOMS: atom_id res chain seq x y z
N MET A 1 26.29 4.91 15.94
CA MET A 1 27.70 4.71 15.51
C MET A 1 28.14 5.88 14.64
N LYS A 2 29.39 6.36 14.79
CA LYS A 2 29.91 7.57 14.13
C LYS A 2 29.98 7.36 12.61
N LYS A 3 29.26 8.19 11.83
CA LYS A 3 29.41 8.29 10.37
C LYS A 3 30.78 8.87 10.04
N THR A 4 31.63 8.06 9.42
CA THR A 4 32.92 8.48 8.87
C THR A 4 32.69 8.92 7.42
N ASN A 5 32.71 10.24 7.17
CA ASN A 5 32.73 10.80 5.82
C ASN A 5 34.08 10.54 5.17
N PHE A 6 34.13 9.69 4.14
CA PHE A 6 35.31 9.57 3.28
C PHE A 6 35.28 10.69 2.22
N LEU A 7 36.13 11.70 2.39
CA LEU A 7 36.48 12.64 1.31
C LEU A 7 37.41 11.93 0.31
N PHE A 8 36.95 11.75 -0.92
CA PHE A 8 37.80 11.39 -2.06
C PHE A 8 38.76 12.55 -2.37
N THR A 9 40.07 12.31 -2.19
CA THR A 9 41.12 13.26 -2.57
C THR A 9 41.69 12.82 -3.92
N THR A 10 41.40 13.59 -4.98
CA THR A 10 41.99 13.41 -6.31
C THR A 10 43.48 13.77 -6.28
N ILE A 11 44.36 12.78 -6.36
CA ILE A 11 45.82 12.98 -6.51
C ILE A 11 46.12 13.19 -7.99
N LEU A 12 46.41 14.44 -8.36
CA LEU A 12 46.91 14.83 -9.68
C LEU A 12 48.45 14.72 -9.67
N THR A 13 49.01 13.66 -10.24
CA THR A 13 50.46 13.45 -10.35
C THR A 13 51.00 14.10 -11.63
N SER A 14 51.60 15.28 -11.49
CA SER A 14 52.34 15.98 -12.55
C SER A 14 53.75 15.40 -12.73
N ILE A 15 54.08 14.94 -13.93
CA ILE A 15 55.44 14.49 -14.31
C ILE A 15 56.27 15.70 -14.74
N PHE A 16 57.40 15.94 -14.04
CA PHE A 16 58.45 16.88 -14.45
C PHE A 16 59.41 16.23 -15.45
N ILE A 17 59.70 16.94 -16.55
CA ILE A 17 60.73 16.59 -17.52
C ILE A 17 62.02 17.34 -17.13
N THR A 18 63.13 16.64 -16.93
CA THR A 18 64.47 17.26 -16.82
C THR A 18 65.34 16.85 -18.00
N SER A 19 65.81 17.87 -18.70
CA SER A 19 66.80 17.78 -19.78
C SER A 19 68.21 17.82 -19.19
N CYS A 20 69.11 16.96 -19.67
CA CYS A 20 70.55 17.17 -19.60
C CYS A 20 71.18 16.76 -20.93
N GLY A 21 71.93 17.67 -21.54
CA GLY A 21 72.60 17.48 -22.81
C GLY A 21 74.07 17.08 -22.68
N GLY A 22 74.54 16.34 -23.69
CA GLY A 22 75.82 16.60 -24.35
C GLY A 22 77.03 15.76 -23.96
N GLY A 23 77.52 14.95 -24.90
CA GLY A 23 78.90 14.44 -24.93
C GLY A 23 79.10 13.28 -25.91
N GLY A 24 79.59 13.56 -27.11
CA GLY A 24 79.77 12.58 -28.19
C GLY A 24 81.12 11.84 -28.22
N GLY A 25 81.24 10.90 -29.17
CA GLY A 25 82.52 10.38 -29.65
C GLY A 25 82.46 8.98 -30.28
N GLY A 26 82.94 8.87 -31.53
CA GLY A 26 83.58 7.65 -32.06
C GLY A 26 82.74 6.77 -32.97
N GLY A 27 83.08 6.77 -34.27
CA GLY A 27 82.40 5.98 -35.30
C GLY A 27 82.79 4.50 -35.34
N GLY A 28 81.99 3.75 -36.11
CA GLY A 28 82.24 2.35 -36.47
C GLY A 28 80.96 1.66 -36.89
N GLU A 29 80.79 1.50 -38.20
CA GLU A 29 79.91 0.55 -38.90
C GLU A 29 78.40 0.56 -38.56
N SER A 30 77.60 0.81 -39.60
CA SER A 30 76.14 0.75 -39.58
C SER A 30 75.65 -0.67 -39.23
N ALA A 31 75.33 -0.90 -37.97
CA ALA A 31 74.50 -2.02 -37.55
C ALA A 31 73.13 -1.94 -38.25
N PRO A 32 72.55 -3.08 -38.68
CA PRO A 32 71.23 -3.10 -39.30
C PRO A 32 70.20 -2.50 -38.31
N PRO A 33 69.12 -1.84 -38.80
CA PRO A 33 68.10 -1.30 -37.91
C PRO A 33 67.61 -2.41 -36.98
N ALA A 34 67.59 -2.15 -35.68
CA ALA A 34 67.02 -3.07 -34.70
C ALA A 34 65.59 -3.42 -35.15
N PRO A 35 65.17 -4.70 -35.07
CA PRO A 35 63.82 -5.09 -35.44
C PRO A 35 62.82 -4.21 -34.67
N PRO A 36 61.70 -3.78 -35.28
CA PRO A 36 60.68 -3.03 -34.56
C PRO A 36 60.24 -3.84 -33.34
N THR A 37 60.45 -3.28 -32.14
CA THR A 37 60.02 -3.90 -30.89
C THR A 37 58.50 -3.82 -30.81
N THR A 38 57.82 -4.95 -30.86
CA THR A 38 56.36 -5.01 -30.63
C THR A 38 56.04 -4.46 -29.23
N PRO A 39 55.21 -3.42 -29.09
CA PRO A 39 54.83 -2.86 -27.79
C PRO A 39 54.16 -3.92 -26.91
N ASN A 40 54.31 -3.83 -25.58
CA ASN A 40 53.50 -4.68 -24.70
C ASN A 40 52.03 -4.25 -24.77
N PRO A 41 51.09 -5.20 -24.77
CA PRO A 41 49.67 -4.88 -24.84
C PRO A 41 49.23 -4.12 -23.58
N THR A 42 48.27 -3.21 -23.74
CA THR A 42 47.56 -2.58 -22.61
C THR A 42 46.19 -3.22 -22.44
N THR A 43 45.59 -3.10 -21.26
CA THR A 43 44.22 -3.56 -21.00
C THR A 43 43.51 -2.59 -20.08
N SER A 44 42.21 -2.42 -20.30
CA SER A 44 41.29 -1.72 -19.42
C SER A 44 39.94 -2.43 -19.48
N ILE A 45 39.25 -2.47 -18.34
CA ILE A 45 37.88 -2.95 -18.22
C ILE A 45 37.16 -2.11 -17.17
N SER A 46 35.89 -1.83 -17.39
CA SER A 46 34.99 -1.18 -16.44
C SER A 46 33.63 -1.88 -16.48
N ALA A 47 32.89 -1.79 -15.38
CA ALA A 47 31.50 -2.21 -15.29
C ALA A 47 30.64 -0.99 -14.98
N ASP A 48 29.47 -0.90 -15.59
CA ASP A 48 28.48 0.13 -15.30
C ASP A 48 27.06 -0.47 -15.38
N PRO A 49 26.32 -0.53 -14.26
CA PRO A 49 26.70 -0.13 -12.91
C PRO A 49 27.62 -1.15 -12.20
N THR A 50 28.33 -0.72 -11.14
CA THR A 50 29.20 -1.58 -10.32
C THR A 50 28.48 -2.30 -9.16
N SER A 51 27.19 -2.05 -8.99
CA SER A 51 26.31 -2.79 -8.07
C SER A 51 24.96 -2.99 -8.74
N VAL A 52 24.41 -4.20 -8.66
CA VAL A 52 23.08 -4.54 -9.18
C VAL A 52 22.41 -5.56 -8.27
N TYR A 53 21.09 -5.60 -8.29
CA TYR A 53 20.36 -6.71 -7.67
C TYR A 53 20.64 -8.02 -8.42
N ILE A 54 20.66 -9.13 -7.68
CA ILE A 54 20.74 -10.47 -8.27
C ILE A 54 19.60 -10.63 -9.29
N GLY A 55 19.94 -11.13 -10.48
CA GLY A 55 19.03 -11.25 -11.61
C GLY A 55 19.13 -10.09 -12.62
N ASN A 56 19.72 -8.95 -12.26
CA ASN A 56 19.91 -7.83 -13.17
C ASN A 56 21.26 -7.91 -13.90
N SER A 57 21.42 -7.08 -14.94
CA SER A 57 22.63 -7.04 -15.77
C SER A 57 23.47 -5.79 -15.53
N THR A 58 24.77 -5.93 -15.74
CA THR A 58 25.77 -4.84 -15.81
C THR A 58 26.44 -4.87 -17.17
N THR A 59 26.78 -3.70 -17.72
CA THR A 59 27.53 -3.62 -18.98
C THR A 59 29.03 -3.57 -18.69
N LEU A 60 29.74 -4.64 -19.07
CA LEU A 60 31.20 -4.66 -19.07
C LEU A 60 31.70 -3.99 -20.35
N THR A 61 32.62 -3.03 -20.22
CA THR A 61 33.30 -2.38 -21.36
C THR A 61 34.79 -2.57 -21.23
N TRP A 62 35.45 -3.06 -22.29
CA TRP A 62 36.90 -3.27 -22.29
C TRP A 62 37.58 -2.71 -23.53
N SER A 63 38.85 -2.37 -23.38
CA SER A 63 39.72 -2.01 -24.50
C SER A 63 41.18 -2.37 -24.24
N SER A 64 41.89 -2.67 -25.32
CA SER A 64 43.28 -3.07 -25.32
C SER A 64 44.00 -2.48 -26.53
N THR A 65 45.19 -1.91 -26.32
CA THR A 65 46.10 -1.52 -27.41
C THR A 65 47.16 -2.60 -27.61
N ASP A 66 47.63 -2.71 -28.86
CA ASP A 66 48.77 -3.57 -29.25
C ASP A 66 48.56 -5.07 -28.96
N SER A 67 47.34 -5.54 -28.70
CA SER A 67 47.01 -6.95 -28.52
C SER A 67 46.56 -7.62 -29.81
N THR A 68 46.78 -8.93 -29.91
CA THR A 68 46.28 -9.79 -31.01
C THR A 68 45.20 -10.76 -30.54
N SER A 69 45.03 -10.94 -29.22
CA SER A 69 44.00 -11.79 -28.63
C SER A 69 43.63 -11.29 -27.24
N CYS A 70 42.37 -11.44 -26.85
CA CYS A 70 41.88 -11.19 -25.49
C CYS A 70 41.04 -12.38 -25.01
N THR A 71 41.16 -12.74 -23.74
CA THR A 71 40.42 -13.83 -23.10
C THR A 71 39.84 -13.33 -21.78
N ALA A 72 38.55 -13.60 -21.58
CA ALA A 72 37.83 -13.35 -20.34
C ALA A 72 38.05 -14.50 -19.34
N SER A 73 38.12 -14.18 -18.05
CA SER A 73 38.17 -15.13 -16.93
C SER A 73 37.59 -14.53 -15.64
N GLY A 74 37.29 -15.39 -14.66
CA GLY A 74 36.59 -15.01 -13.43
C GLY A 74 35.12 -15.42 -13.54
N ASP A 75 34.20 -14.48 -13.30
CA ASP A 75 32.75 -14.71 -13.39
C ASP A 75 32.18 -14.55 -14.81
N TRP A 76 33.04 -14.63 -15.82
CA TRP A 76 32.73 -14.63 -17.26
C TRP A 76 33.83 -15.39 -18.02
N GLU A 77 33.55 -15.80 -19.25
CA GLU A 77 34.46 -16.65 -20.02
C GLU A 77 34.49 -16.36 -21.52
N GLY A 78 35.45 -16.99 -22.20
CA GLY A 78 35.55 -16.99 -23.66
C GLY A 78 36.56 -16.00 -24.25
N SER A 79 36.78 -16.14 -25.55
CA SER A 79 37.61 -15.20 -26.32
C SER A 79 36.83 -13.92 -26.60
N LYS A 80 37.49 -12.77 -26.41
CA LYS A 80 36.92 -11.44 -26.63
C LYS A 80 37.71 -10.69 -27.71
N SER A 81 37.08 -9.73 -28.37
CA SER A 81 37.75 -8.77 -29.25
C SER A 81 38.71 -7.88 -28.45
N SER A 82 39.62 -7.18 -29.12
CA SER A 82 40.54 -6.22 -28.47
C SER A 82 39.84 -5.01 -27.86
N SER A 83 38.58 -4.78 -28.22
CA SER A 83 37.68 -3.82 -27.57
C SER A 83 36.23 -4.26 -27.77
N GLY A 84 35.36 -3.98 -26.80
CA GLY A 84 33.95 -4.33 -26.89
C GLY A 84 33.17 -3.94 -25.65
N ASN A 85 31.87 -4.20 -25.71
CA ASN A 85 30.98 -4.19 -24.56
C ASN A 85 30.18 -5.51 -24.51
N GLU A 86 29.73 -5.90 -23.33
CA GLU A 86 28.91 -7.09 -23.10
C GLU A 86 28.09 -6.92 -21.85
N ASP A 87 26.79 -7.16 -21.96
CA ASP A 87 25.91 -7.22 -20.81
C ASP A 87 26.03 -8.59 -20.14
N VAL A 88 26.27 -8.59 -18.83
CA VAL A 88 26.40 -9.79 -18.03
C VAL A 88 25.41 -9.73 -16.88
N GLN A 89 24.60 -10.78 -16.75
CA GLN A 89 23.66 -10.93 -15.64
C GLN A 89 24.39 -11.39 -14.38
N ILE A 90 24.15 -10.70 -13.26
CA ILE A 90 24.72 -11.08 -11.96
C ILE A 90 23.79 -12.06 -11.27
N THR A 91 24.27 -13.27 -10.99
CA THR A 91 23.47 -14.38 -10.47
C THR A 91 23.82 -14.81 -9.05
N LYS A 92 24.84 -14.19 -8.45
CA LYS A 92 25.30 -14.50 -7.09
C LYS A 92 25.35 -13.26 -6.22
N GLU A 93 25.09 -13.44 -4.93
CA GLU A 93 25.28 -12.42 -3.92
C GLU A 93 26.78 -12.14 -3.68
N GLY A 94 27.11 -10.87 -3.45
CA GLY A 94 28.47 -10.43 -3.19
C GLY A 94 29.29 -10.17 -4.45
N LEU A 95 30.62 -10.22 -4.31
CA LEU A 95 31.52 -9.72 -5.34
C LEU A 95 31.65 -10.71 -6.52
N SER A 96 31.36 -10.24 -7.72
CA SER A 96 31.71 -10.87 -8.99
C SER A 96 32.92 -10.18 -9.60
N THR A 97 33.92 -10.93 -10.03
CA THR A 97 35.17 -10.40 -10.59
C THR A 97 35.31 -10.81 -12.05
N PHE A 98 35.38 -9.81 -12.92
CA PHE A 98 35.51 -9.96 -14.37
C PHE A 98 36.90 -9.55 -14.82
N THR A 99 37.74 -10.53 -15.14
CA THR A 99 39.12 -10.29 -15.61
C THR A 99 39.21 -10.43 -17.13
N ILE A 100 39.83 -9.46 -17.80
CA ILE A 100 40.25 -9.59 -19.19
C ILE A 100 41.77 -9.66 -19.29
N THR A 101 42.27 -10.65 -20.03
CA THR A 101 43.70 -10.81 -20.32
C THR A 101 43.93 -10.71 -21.82
N CYS A 102 44.71 -9.72 -22.26
CA CYS A 102 45.05 -9.53 -23.66
C CYS A 102 46.54 -9.75 -23.90
N SER A 103 46.87 -10.42 -25.02
CA SER A 103 48.24 -10.83 -25.33
C SER A 103 48.61 -10.59 -26.80
N ASN A 104 49.91 -10.45 -27.03
CA ASN A 104 50.57 -10.45 -28.33
C ASN A 104 51.91 -11.20 -28.24
N SER A 105 52.78 -11.09 -29.24
CA SER A 105 54.08 -11.75 -29.25
C SER A 105 55.11 -11.20 -28.25
N SER A 106 54.91 -10.00 -27.69
CA SER A 106 55.82 -9.40 -26.70
C SER A 106 55.40 -9.66 -25.25
N GLY A 107 54.12 -9.92 -24.98
CA GLY A 107 53.65 -10.29 -23.64
C GLY A 107 52.14 -10.28 -23.47
N SER A 108 51.69 -10.20 -22.23
CA SER A 108 50.29 -10.12 -21.83
C SER A 108 50.05 -9.03 -20.78
N SER A 109 48.87 -8.43 -20.81
CA SER A 109 48.36 -7.51 -19.78
C SER A 109 46.97 -7.97 -19.34
N SER A 110 46.64 -7.74 -18.06
CA SER A 110 45.35 -8.12 -17.49
C SER A 110 44.75 -6.97 -16.67
N SER A 111 43.44 -6.86 -16.70
CA SER A 111 42.67 -5.90 -15.90
C SER A 111 41.38 -6.54 -15.40
N SER A 112 40.87 -6.11 -14.25
CA SER A 112 39.64 -6.62 -13.66
C SER A 112 38.65 -5.51 -13.35
N ALA A 113 37.37 -5.80 -13.52
CA ALA A 113 36.26 -5.03 -12.99
C ALA A 113 35.52 -5.88 -11.95
N GLU A 114 35.00 -5.24 -10.92
CA GLU A 114 34.26 -5.90 -9.86
C GLU A 114 32.83 -5.34 -9.83
N VAL A 115 31.86 -6.23 -9.66
CA VAL A 115 30.44 -5.88 -9.54
C VAL A 115 29.86 -6.61 -8.34
N THR A 116 29.18 -5.87 -7.49
CA THR A 116 28.49 -6.43 -6.31
C THR A 116 27.07 -6.86 -6.70
N GLY A 117 26.73 -8.11 -6.43
CA GLY A 117 25.35 -8.60 -6.47
C GLY A 117 24.68 -8.38 -5.12
N GLU A 118 23.64 -7.55 -5.09
CA GLU A 118 22.86 -7.26 -3.89
C GLU A 118 21.63 -8.18 -3.83
N ASN A 119 21.36 -8.75 -2.66
CA ASN A 119 20.13 -9.49 -2.43
C ASN A 119 18.99 -8.51 -2.20
N LEU A 120 17.98 -8.58 -3.06
CA LEU A 120 16.81 -7.70 -3.03
C LEU A 120 15.78 -8.16 -1.99
N TYR A 121 15.73 -9.46 -1.69
CA TYR A 121 14.68 -10.06 -0.89
C TYR A 121 15.14 -10.33 0.54
N ALA A 122 14.51 -9.65 1.51
CA ALA A 122 14.68 -9.91 2.94
C ALA A 122 13.36 -10.42 3.52
N TYR A 123 13.29 -11.71 3.85
CA TYR A 123 12.05 -12.37 4.28
C TYR A 123 11.82 -12.28 5.79
N ALA A 124 10.57 -12.08 6.20
CA ALA A 124 10.16 -12.14 7.60
C ALA A 124 10.34 -13.54 8.21
N ASP A 125 10.56 -13.62 9.53
CA ASP A 125 10.79 -14.88 10.23
C ASP A 125 9.49 -15.66 10.50
N TRP A 126 9.14 -16.53 9.56
CA TRP A 126 8.01 -17.44 9.68
C TRP A 126 8.09 -18.38 10.89
N ASN A 127 9.28 -18.83 11.30
CA ASN A 127 9.37 -19.82 12.38
C ASN A 127 8.95 -19.19 13.71
N SER A 128 9.38 -17.96 13.97
CA SER A 128 8.98 -17.20 15.15
C SER A 128 7.48 -16.84 15.09
N HIS A 129 7.00 -16.33 13.95
CA HIS A 129 5.59 -15.99 13.78
C HIS A 129 4.66 -17.20 13.94
N SER A 130 4.94 -18.31 13.24
CA SER A 130 4.11 -19.53 13.30
C SER A 130 4.07 -20.16 14.70
N LEU A 131 5.14 -20.05 15.49
CA LEU A 131 5.14 -20.49 16.89
C LEU A 131 4.12 -19.70 17.72
N VAL A 132 4.11 -18.37 17.58
CA VAL A 132 3.15 -17.48 18.27
C VAL A 132 1.72 -17.81 17.85
N ILE A 133 1.47 -17.87 16.55
CA ILE A 133 0.14 -18.17 15.99
C ILE A 133 -0.36 -19.56 16.42
N ASN A 134 0.51 -20.56 16.52
CA ASN A 134 0.13 -21.89 17.01
C ASN A 134 -0.13 -21.94 18.52
N ASN A 135 0.60 -21.15 19.31
CA ASN A 135 0.35 -21.02 20.74
C ASN A 135 -1.03 -20.39 21.02
N ILE A 136 -1.36 -19.31 20.30
CA ILE A 136 -2.69 -18.67 20.34
C ILE A 136 -3.78 -19.70 20.00
N GLN A 137 -3.64 -20.39 18.86
CA GLN A 137 -4.64 -21.36 18.41
C GLN A 137 -4.82 -22.53 19.38
N SER A 138 -3.75 -23.01 20.01
CA SER A 138 -3.79 -24.12 20.97
C SER A 138 -4.50 -23.72 22.27
N ARG A 139 -4.31 -22.48 22.70
CA ARG A 139 -4.90 -21.92 23.92
C ARG A 139 -6.40 -21.73 23.80
N HIS A 140 -6.85 -21.23 22.65
CA HIS A 140 -8.25 -20.87 22.44
C HIS A 140 -9.05 -21.95 21.71
N GLN A 141 -8.59 -23.20 21.68
CA GLN A 141 -9.44 -24.31 21.24
C GLN A 141 -10.75 -24.33 22.04
N PRO A 142 -11.90 -24.58 21.41
CA PRO A 142 -12.07 -25.05 20.03
C PRO A 142 -12.23 -23.94 18.97
N TYR A 143 -12.01 -22.67 19.32
CA TYR A 143 -12.29 -21.53 18.45
C TYR A 143 -11.24 -21.34 17.36
N ASP A 144 -11.67 -20.96 16.16
CA ASP A 144 -10.76 -20.53 15.11
C ASP A 144 -10.14 -19.18 15.48
N THR A 145 -8.81 -19.07 15.34
CA THR A 145 -8.06 -17.84 15.67
C THR A 145 -7.30 -17.24 14.49
N LYS A 146 -7.49 -17.77 13.28
CA LYS A 146 -6.70 -17.45 12.08
C LYS A 146 -7.60 -17.35 10.87
N ILE A 147 -7.29 -16.44 9.95
CA ILE A 147 -7.86 -16.39 8.60
C ILE A 147 -6.69 -16.41 7.61
N ASN A 148 -6.64 -17.46 6.78
CA ASN A 148 -5.69 -17.65 5.68
C ASN A 148 -4.22 -17.30 6.02
N ILE A 149 -3.73 -17.78 7.18
CA ILE A 149 -2.31 -17.65 7.57
C ILE A 149 -1.54 -18.87 7.08
N GLU A 150 -0.65 -18.68 6.10
CA GLU A 150 0.22 -19.72 5.57
C GLU A 150 1.66 -19.23 5.36
N GLU A 151 2.62 -20.16 5.36
CA GLU A 151 4.05 -19.85 5.23
C GLU A 151 4.38 -19.10 3.95
N ALA A 152 3.81 -19.50 2.81
CA ALA A 152 4.09 -18.88 1.52
C ALA A 152 3.66 -17.41 1.52
N TRP A 153 2.42 -17.14 1.95
CA TRP A 153 1.89 -15.79 2.07
C TRP A 153 2.72 -14.91 3.00
N TYR A 154 3.00 -15.40 4.21
CA TYR A 154 3.76 -14.63 5.19
C TYR A 154 5.19 -14.37 4.73
N LYS A 155 5.87 -15.39 4.20
CA LYS A 155 7.26 -15.23 3.78
C LYS A 155 7.38 -14.27 2.61
N THR A 156 6.54 -14.35 1.58
CA THR A 156 6.75 -13.56 0.36
C THR A 156 6.22 -12.13 0.44
N LEU A 157 5.35 -11.81 1.40
CA LEU A 157 4.67 -10.51 1.44
C LEU A 157 4.91 -9.74 2.74
N SER A 158 5.16 -10.40 3.88
CA SER A 158 5.37 -9.70 5.15
C SER A 158 6.74 -9.03 5.22
N LEU A 159 6.77 -7.79 5.73
CA LEU A 159 8.00 -7.03 5.89
C LEU A 159 8.78 -7.47 7.14
N PRO A 160 10.12 -7.59 7.07
CA PRO A 160 10.94 -7.86 8.25
C PRO A 160 11.08 -6.62 9.14
N GLU A 161 11.26 -6.82 10.45
CA GLU A 161 11.47 -5.72 11.41
C GLU A 161 12.69 -4.83 11.07
N SER A 162 13.69 -5.37 10.35
CA SER A 162 14.86 -4.62 9.89
C SER A 162 14.53 -3.50 8.89
N ASP A 163 13.34 -3.52 8.29
CA ASP A 163 12.87 -2.48 7.38
C ASP A 163 12.34 -1.25 8.12
N PHE A 164 12.38 -1.25 9.46
CA PHE A 164 11.87 -0.15 10.28
C PHE A 164 12.98 0.54 11.07
N THR A 165 12.83 1.84 11.29
CA THR A 165 13.71 2.63 12.17
C THR A 165 12.89 3.34 13.22
N THR A 166 13.34 3.30 14.47
CA THR A 166 12.64 3.90 15.61
C THR A 166 13.39 5.11 16.16
N THR A 167 12.69 6.21 16.42
CA THR A 167 13.18 7.41 17.13
C THR A 167 12.28 7.72 18.31
N VAL A 168 12.80 8.46 19.29
CA VAL A 168 12.06 8.90 20.47
C VAL A 168 12.35 10.38 20.72
N ASP A 169 11.29 11.17 20.77
CA ASP A 169 11.32 12.60 21.06
C ASP A 169 10.61 12.87 22.39
N THR A 170 11.23 13.65 23.28
CA THR A 170 10.70 13.89 24.63
C THR A 170 10.27 15.34 24.82
N TYR A 171 9.04 15.51 25.29
CA TYR A 171 8.41 16.79 25.61
C TYR A 171 8.06 16.87 27.09
N THR A 172 7.91 18.10 27.60
CA THR A 172 7.50 18.35 28.98
C THR A 172 6.29 19.26 28.97
N PHE A 173 5.27 18.92 29.76
CA PHE A 173 4.08 19.74 29.91
C PHE A 173 3.82 20.03 31.39
N GLU A 174 3.25 21.21 31.67
CA GLU A 174 2.94 21.66 33.05
C GLU A 174 1.71 20.98 33.64
N GLU A 175 0.81 20.46 32.80
CA GLU A 175 -0.39 19.72 33.22
C GLU A 175 -0.64 18.61 32.20
N LEU A 176 -0.25 17.39 32.55
CA LEU A 176 -0.55 16.18 31.78
C LEU A 176 -1.57 15.34 32.52
N GLN A 177 -2.56 14.86 31.77
CA GLN A 177 -3.54 13.91 32.27
C GLN A 177 -3.23 12.50 31.77
N SER A 178 -3.75 11.51 32.49
CA SER A 178 -3.52 10.10 32.26
C SER A 178 -3.90 9.65 30.85
N GLY A 179 -3.30 8.55 30.43
CA GLY A 179 -3.74 7.83 29.24
C GLY A 179 -5.20 7.41 29.32
N GLY A 180 -5.81 7.22 28.15
CA GLY A 180 -7.22 6.88 27.99
C GLY A 180 -7.45 6.20 26.65
N ILE A 181 -8.69 5.83 26.35
CA ILE A 181 -9.08 5.16 25.11
C ILE A 181 -9.14 6.23 24.00
N GLY A 182 -8.65 5.92 22.80
CA GLY A 182 -8.53 6.91 21.74
C GLY A 182 -7.88 6.36 20.47
N TYR A 183 -8.15 6.99 19.34
CA TYR A 183 -7.68 6.59 18.01
C TYR A 183 -6.89 7.70 17.32
N GLY A 184 -6.19 7.38 16.23
CA GLY A 184 -5.47 8.36 15.44
C GLY A 184 -6.15 8.71 14.12
N SER A 185 -5.62 9.74 13.47
CA SER A 185 -5.85 10.09 12.06
C SER A 185 -4.65 10.89 11.55
N HIS A 186 -4.55 11.12 10.24
CA HIS A 186 -3.46 11.89 9.66
C HIS A 186 -3.92 12.85 8.56
N LEU A 187 -3.14 13.91 8.35
CA LEU A 187 -3.30 14.84 7.24
C LEU A 187 -1.94 15.13 6.62
N ALA A 188 -1.76 14.73 5.37
CA ALA A 188 -0.56 15.03 4.59
C ALA A 188 -0.74 16.34 3.82
N LEU A 189 0.16 17.30 4.02
CA LEU A 189 0.29 18.49 3.20
C LEU A 189 1.57 18.39 2.35
N SER A 190 1.80 19.35 1.46
CA SER A 190 2.98 19.36 0.59
C SER A 190 4.31 19.54 1.34
N ASP A 191 4.29 20.22 2.49
CA ASP A 191 5.48 20.61 3.26
C ASP A 191 5.60 19.91 4.62
N ARG A 192 4.55 19.21 5.08
CA ARG A 192 4.47 18.60 6.41
C ARG A 192 3.38 17.54 6.47
N THR A 193 3.45 16.70 7.50
CA THR A 193 2.40 15.74 7.84
C THR A 193 1.93 15.96 9.27
N TYR A 194 0.62 15.97 9.49
CA TYR A 194 0.02 15.95 10.82
C TYR A 194 -0.41 14.53 11.16
N VAL A 195 -0.12 14.09 12.38
CA VAL A 195 -0.73 12.93 13.01
C VAL A 195 -1.53 13.42 14.20
N PHE A 196 -2.83 13.17 14.19
CA PHE A 196 -3.75 13.58 15.24
C PHE A 196 -4.06 12.43 16.17
N HIS A 197 -4.37 12.78 17.42
CA HIS A 197 -4.82 11.84 18.42
C HIS A 197 -5.73 12.55 19.41
N SER A 198 -6.80 11.88 19.80
CA SER A 198 -7.59 12.24 20.96
C SER A 198 -7.88 11.02 21.79
N ASN A 199 -8.11 11.24 23.07
CA ASN A 199 -8.60 10.20 23.96
C ASN A 199 -9.67 10.73 24.91
N TRP A 200 -10.38 9.79 25.52
CA TRP A 200 -11.22 10.01 26.68
C TRP A 200 -10.81 9.03 27.78
N GLU A 201 -11.13 9.36 29.02
CA GLU A 201 -11.10 8.38 30.10
C GLU A 201 -12.49 7.76 30.24
N GLY A 202 -12.55 6.43 30.36
CA GLY A 202 -13.82 5.70 30.47
C GLY A 202 -14.58 6.05 31.77
N PHE A 203 -15.34 5.10 32.31
CA PHE A 203 -16.19 5.27 33.52
C PHE A 203 -15.50 5.72 34.82
N ASN A 204 -14.22 6.11 34.79
CA ASN A 204 -13.41 6.37 35.96
C ASN A 204 -13.17 7.85 36.26
N GLU A 205 -13.01 8.76 35.28
CA GLU A 205 -12.70 10.18 35.53
C GLU A 205 -13.23 11.12 34.43
N PRO A 206 -14.23 11.96 34.73
CA PRO A 206 -14.72 12.97 33.80
C PRO A 206 -13.72 14.08 33.53
N GLU A 207 -13.90 14.75 32.40
CA GLU A 207 -13.11 15.89 31.91
C GLU A 207 -11.61 15.61 31.78
N ASN A 208 -11.23 14.34 31.55
CA ASN A 208 -9.85 13.88 31.61
C ASN A 208 -9.23 13.44 30.25
N GLY A 209 -9.84 13.85 29.14
CA GLY A 209 -9.32 13.60 27.82
C GLY A 209 -8.25 14.59 27.31
N ARG A 210 -7.79 14.34 26.09
CA ARG A 210 -6.90 15.25 25.36
C ARG A 210 -7.12 15.24 23.86
N ALA A 211 -6.68 16.31 23.22
CA ALA A 211 -6.44 16.40 21.79
C ALA A 211 -4.97 16.76 21.52
N ALA A 212 -4.42 16.16 20.49
CA ALA A 212 -3.02 16.28 20.12
C ALA A 212 -2.88 16.38 18.59
N ALA A 213 -1.94 17.22 18.17
CA ALA A 213 -1.45 17.28 16.79
C ALA A 213 0.08 17.16 16.81
N LEU A 214 0.60 16.09 16.23
CA LEU A 214 2.01 15.83 16.03
C LEU A 214 2.38 16.25 14.61
N ILE A 215 3.35 17.14 14.46
CA ILE A 215 3.68 17.77 13.17
C ILE A 215 5.06 17.30 12.72
N TYR A 216 5.10 16.63 11.58
CA TYR A 216 6.28 16.03 10.98
C TYR A 216 6.72 16.79 9.73
N ASP A 217 8.02 16.92 9.51
CA ASP A 217 8.57 17.33 8.22
C ASP A 217 8.46 16.19 7.17
N ASN A 218 8.80 16.46 5.91
CA ASN A 218 8.73 15.46 4.84
C ASN A 218 9.77 14.33 5.02
N GLU A 219 10.82 14.53 5.80
CA GLU A 219 11.73 13.47 6.25
C GLU A 219 11.19 12.68 7.46
N ARG A 220 9.91 12.88 7.80
CA ARG A 220 9.19 12.21 8.88
C ARG A 220 9.81 12.45 10.26
N ASN A 221 10.52 13.55 10.48
CA ASN A 221 11.00 13.94 11.79
C ASN A 221 9.95 14.78 12.49
N LEU A 222 9.70 14.48 13.77
CA LEU A 222 8.78 15.27 14.57
C LEU A 222 9.38 16.66 14.82
N THR A 223 8.66 17.70 14.41
CA THR A 223 9.10 19.09 14.52
C THR A 223 8.36 19.86 15.60
N GLU A 224 7.09 19.55 15.81
CA GLU A 224 6.23 20.22 16.78
C GLU A 224 5.19 19.25 17.33
N PHE A 225 4.86 19.42 18.61
CA PHE A 225 3.80 18.67 19.29
C PHE A 225 2.87 19.65 19.98
N VAL A 226 1.68 19.83 19.40
CA VAL A 226 0.63 20.69 19.92
C VAL A 226 -0.36 19.87 20.73
N TYR A 227 -0.71 20.36 21.92
CA TYR A 227 -1.55 19.67 22.89
C TYR A 227 -2.66 20.59 23.42
N LYS A 228 -3.83 20.00 23.67
CA LYS A 228 -4.97 20.66 24.30
C LYS A 228 -5.71 19.69 25.23
N LYS A 229 -5.92 20.11 26.48
CA LYS A 229 -6.87 19.45 27.38
C LYS A 229 -8.30 19.69 26.89
N ILE A 230 -9.06 18.62 26.73
CA ILE A 230 -10.47 18.61 26.33
C ILE A 230 -11.20 17.58 27.23
N PRO A 231 -12.54 17.60 27.32
CA PRO A 231 -13.24 16.60 28.13
C PRO A 231 -13.00 15.16 27.62
N GLY A 232 -12.99 14.98 26.29
CA GLY A 232 -12.55 13.76 25.62
C GLY A 232 -13.02 13.71 24.17
N GLY A 233 -12.55 12.70 23.44
CA GLY A 233 -12.92 12.46 22.04
C GLY A 233 -12.39 11.13 21.54
N THR A 234 -13.16 10.47 20.68
CA THR A 234 -12.90 9.11 20.20
C THR A 234 -11.99 9.08 18.98
N HIS A 235 -12.37 9.81 17.93
CA HIS A 235 -11.70 9.84 16.64
C HIS A 235 -11.70 11.26 16.07
N GLN A 236 -10.78 11.56 15.17
CA GLN A 236 -10.59 12.91 14.61
C GLN A 236 -10.72 12.84 13.09
N TYR A 237 -11.29 13.87 12.50
CA TYR A 237 -11.62 13.90 11.08
C TYR A 237 -10.96 15.10 10.42
N PRO A 238 -9.87 14.89 9.67
CA PRO A 238 -9.41 15.86 8.69
C PRO A 238 -10.49 16.03 7.62
N LEU A 239 -11.00 17.25 7.50
CA LEU A 239 -12.06 17.64 6.57
C LEU A 239 -11.49 18.61 5.54
N LEU A 240 -11.67 18.29 4.27
CA LEU A 240 -11.45 19.18 3.15
C LEU A 240 -12.70 20.05 2.94
N ASN A 241 -12.50 21.36 2.90
CA ASN A 241 -13.53 22.31 2.51
C ASN A 241 -13.47 22.54 0.99
N LEU A 242 -14.59 22.96 0.40
CA LEU A 242 -14.76 23.31 -1.01
C LEU A 242 -13.75 24.36 -1.49
N ASP A 243 -13.33 25.27 -0.61
CA ASP A 243 -12.33 26.30 -0.91
C ASP A 243 -10.88 25.78 -0.93
N GLY A 244 -10.67 24.48 -0.67
CA GLY A 244 -9.39 23.79 -0.64
C GLY A 244 -8.67 23.89 0.71
N THR A 245 -9.27 24.52 1.72
CA THR A 245 -8.72 24.57 3.08
C THR A 245 -9.03 23.29 3.86
N TYR A 246 -8.19 22.98 4.84
CA TYR A 246 -8.41 21.88 5.76
C TYR A 246 -8.74 22.38 7.17
N GLN A 247 -9.58 21.64 7.87
CA GLN A 247 -9.78 21.72 9.31
C GLN A 247 -9.94 20.31 9.88
N VAL A 248 -9.69 20.11 11.17
CA VAL A 248 -9.76 18.77 11.77
C VAL A 248 -10.74 18.78 12.92
N LEU A 249 -11.86 18.06 12.77
CA LEU A 249 -12.90 17.94 13.77
C LEU A 249 -12.54 16.87 14.80
N PHE A 250 -12.75 17.19 16.08
CA PHE A 250 -12.62 16.32 17.24
C PHE A 250 -13.99 16.29 17.94
N PRO A 251 -14.88 15.35 17.56
CA PRO A 251 -16.17 15.22 18.21
C PRO A 251 -16.00 14.87 19.71
N GLY A 252 -16.82 15.49 20.55
CA GLY A 252 -16.76 15.28 21.99
C GLY A 252 -17.21 13.87 22.40
N VAL A 253 -16.59 13.36 23.47
CA VAL A 253 -17.05 12.20 24.28
C VAL A 253 -16.50 12.36 25.70
N ASP A 254 -17.32 12.12 26.73
CA ASP A 254 -16.86 12.04 28.11
C ASP A 254 -17.62 10.96 28.90
N GLU A 255 -17.23 9.70 28.72
CA GLU A 255 -17.86 8.57 29.42
C GLU A 255 -17.64 8.61 30.94
N GLY A 256 -16.64 9.35 31.40
CA GLY A 256 -16.37 9.55 32.82
C GLY A 256 -17.56 10.17 33.55
N GLU A 257 -18.34 11.01 32.88
CA GLU A 257 -19.53 11.65 33.44
C GLU A 257 -20.64 10.64 33.82
N ILE A 258 -20.69 9.47 33.18
CA ILE A 258 -21.74 8.46 33.40
C ILE A 258 -21.69 7.91 34.83
N LYS A 259 -20.48 7.79 35.40
CA LYS A 259 -20.29 7.32 36.79
C LYS A 259 -20.97 8.24 37.81
N ASP A 260 -21.08 9.53 37.44
CA ASP A 260 -21.67 10.59 38.26
C ASP A 260 -23.16 10.81 37.92
N GLY A 261 -23.75 9.96 37.07
CA GLY A 261 -25.14 10.04 36.65
C GLY A 261 -25.43 11.21 35.71
N LYS A 262 -24.38 11.78 35.11
CA LYS A 262 -24.48 12.79 34.07
C LYS A 262 -24.48 12.13 32.68
N PRO A 263 -24.97 12.84 31.65
CA PRO A 263 -24.79 12.44 30.26
C PRO A 263 -23.32 12.23 29.88
N GLY A 264 -23.04 11.36 28.90
CA GLY A 264 -21.67 11.12 28.38
C GLY A 264 -21.25 12.05 27.22
N ASP A 265 -22.02 13.11 26.94
CA ASP A 265 -21.73 14.07 25.87
C ASP A 265 -20.77 15.17 26.33
N ALA A 266 -19.93 15.63 25.40
CA ALA A 266 -18.95 16.67 25.66
C ALA A 266 -18.82 17.66 24.50
N THR A 267 -18.24 18.82 24.80
CA THR A 267 -17.94 19.86 23.80
C THR A 267 -16.97 19.35 22.75
N SER A 268 -17.33 19.56 21.48
CA SER A 268 -16.48 19.24 20.33
C SER A 268 -15.42 20.32 20.07
N TRP A 269 -14.35 19.97 19.39
CA TRP A 269 -13.22 20.86 19.10
C TRP A 269 -12.79 20.78 17.63
N VAL A 270 -12.14 21.83 17.14
CA VAL A 270 -11.53 21.85 15.82
C VAL A 270 -10.08 22.30 15.92
N PHE A 271 -9.19 21.63 15.20
CA PHE A 271 -7.82 22.08 14.96
C PHE A 271 -7.72 22.73 13.58
N ASN A 272 -7.07 23.90 13.52
CA ASN A 272 -6.81 24.63 12.28
C ASN A 272 -5.33 24.45 11.87
N PRO A 273 -5.02 23.69 10.80
CA PRO A 273 -3.65 23.50 10.32
C PRO A 273 -2.95 24.78 9.86
N SER A 274 -3.68 25.85 9.56
CA SER A 274 -3.07 27.11 9.08
C SER A 274 -2.37 27.92 10.17
N ASP A 275 -2.77 27.76 11.44
CA ASP A 275 -2.21 28.47 12.59
C ASP A 275 -1.89 27.56 13.78
N ASN A 276 -2.11 26.25 13.64
CA ASN A 276 -1.90 25.22 14.64
C ASN A 276 -2.69 25.45 15.94
N THR A 277 -3.90 26.01 15.87
CA THR A 277 -4.72 26.29 17.06
C THR A 277 -5.95 25.37 17.19
N PHE A 278 -6.32 25.10 18.45
CA PHE A 278 -7.56 24.41 18.80
C PHE A 278 -8.64 25.43 19.17
N THR A 279 -9.84 25.29 18.59
CA THR A 279 -11.01 26.14 18.85
C THR A 279 -12.21 25.27 19.24
N GLU A 280 -13.01 25.74 20.20
CA GLU A 280 -14.24 25.07 20.63
C GLU A 280 -15.30 25.16 19.54
N VAL A 281 -16.02 24.06 19.31
CA VAL A 281 -17.26 24.02 18.55
C VAL A 281 -18.38 23.79 19.55
N PRO A 282 -19.37 24.70 19.67
CA PRO A 282 -20.42 24.63 20.68
C PRO A 282 -21.50 23.60 20.33
N ILE A 283 -21.08 22.39 19.96
CA ILE A 283 -21.91 21.21 19.72
C ILE A 283 -21.44 20.16 20.72
N ASN A 284 -22.32 19.82 21.66
CA ASN A 284 -22.09 18.74 22.60
C ASN A 284 -22.65 17.45 22.04
N VAL A 285 -21.84 16.40 22.04
CA VAL A 285 -22.20 15.07 21.55
C VAL A 285 -21.43 14.05 22.38
N GLY A 286 -21.98 12.86 22.59
CA GLY A 286 -21.16 11.66 22.83
C GLY A 286 -21.02 10.96 21.50
N CYS A 287 -19.94 11.18 20.75
CA CYS A 287 -19.81 10.67 19.39
C CYS A 287 -19.07 9.32 19.35
N HIS A 288 -19.79 8.24 19.03
CA HIS A 288 -19.23 6.90 18.86
C HIS A 288 -19.45 6.40 17.42
N GLY A 289 -18.56 5.54 16.93
CA GLY A 289 -18.66 4.85 15.62
C GLY A 289 -19.06 5.78 14.47
N SER A 290 -18.09 6.50 13.94
CA SER A 290 -18.30 7.63 13.03
C SER A 290 -17.65 7.42 11.66
N ASN A 291 -18.12 8.18 10.68
CA ASN A 291 -17.63 8.14 9.30
C ASN A 291 -17.75 9.54 8.66
N LYS A 292 -16.86 9.85 7.72
CA LYS A 292 -16.89 11.08 6.94
C LYS A 292 -17.56 10.85 5.57
N PHE A 293 -18.30 11.85 5.09
CA PHE A 293 -18.98 11.84 3.79
C PHE A 293 -19.37 13.29 3.42
N ASP A 294 -19.80 13.54 2.18
CA ASP A 294 -20.37 14.85 1.77
C ASP A 294 -21.91 14.76 1.84
N TYR A 295 -22.51 15.37 2.86
CA TYR A 295 -23.94 15.24 3.15
C TYR A 295 -24.79 16.00 2.15
N GLU A 296 -24.53 17.28 1.91
CA GLU A 296 -25.32 18.12 1.00
C GLU A 296 -24.85 18.08 -0.46
N GLN A 297 -23.78 17.33 -0.74
CA GLN A 297 -23.14 17.27 -2.06
C GLN A 297 -22.66 18.65 -2.53
N ASP A 298 -22.14 19.45 -1.59
CA ASP A 298 -21.62 20.78 -1.87
C ASP A 298 -20.09 20.85 -1.93
N GLY A 299 -19.41 19.73 -1.64
CA GLY A 299 -17.96 19.57 -1.68
C GLY A 299 -17.24 19.90 -0.38
N ASP A 300 -17.95 20.29 0.68
CA ASP A 300 -17.41 20.29 2.04
C ASP A 300 -17.56 18.87 2.65
N GLU A 301 -16.49 18.31 3.22
CA GLU A 301 -16.60 17.02 3.93
C GLU A 301 -17.28 17.20 5.30
N ASP A 302 -18.24 16.32 5.60
CA ASP A 302 -19.01 16.23 6.83
C ASP A 302 -18.67 14.96 7.64
N VAL A 303 -19.21 14.87 8.85
CA VAL A 303 -19.07 13.69 9.71
C VAL A 303 -20.42 13.26 10.25
N ILE A 304 -20.80 12.00 10.02
CA ILE A 304 -21.90 11.36 10.75
C ILE A 304 -21.33 10.56 11.93
N CYS A 305 -22.04 10.58 13.06
CA CYS A 305 -21.76 9.65 14.14
C CYS A 305 -22.98 9.24 14.94
N GLN A 306 -22.88 8.08 15.59
CA GLN A 306 -23.88 7.64 16.55
C GLN A 306 -23.69 8.44 17.83
N SER A 307 -24.72 9.21 18.22
CA SER A 307 -24.69 9.98 19.46
C SER A 307 -25.31 9.23 20.63
N TRP A 308 -24.76 9.50 21.80
CA TRP A 308 -25.26 9.07 23.10
C TRP A 308 -25.03 10.18 24.12
N GLY A 309 -25.91 10.25 25.13
CA GLY A 309 -25.97 11.35 26.08
C GLY A 309 -26.55 12.66 25.50
N GLY A 310 -26.98 13.53 26.41
CA GLY A 310 -27.28 14.92 26.11
C GLY A 310 -28.54 15.13 25.28
N GLU A 311 -28.47 16.09 24.37
CA GLU A 311 -29.56 16.47 23.47
C GLU A 311 -29.86 15.39 22.43
N PHE A 312 -28.84 14.63 22.02
CA PHE A 312 -28.89 13.70 20.88
C PHE A 312 -28.83 12.22 21.32
N ASP A 313 -29.16 11.92 22.58
CA ASP A 313 -29.02 10.59 23.15
C ASP A 313 -29.74 9.49 22.33
N GLY A 314 -28.96 8.51 21.85
CA GLY A 314 -29.44 7.38 21.05
C GLY A 314 -29.78 7.73 19.60
N LYS A 315 -29.39 8.90 19.11
CA LYS A 315 -29.66 9.35 17.73
C LYS A 315 -28.37 9.64 16.98
N PRO A 316 -28.27 9.28 15.69
CA PRO A 316 -27.17 9.75 14.87
C PRO A 316 -27.26 11.25 14.64
N ILE A 317 -26.11 11.90 14.57
CA ILE A 317 -25.99 13.31 14.19
C ILE A 317 -25.03 13.46 13.03
N ILE A 318 -25.28 14.46 12.19
CA ILE A 318 -24.35 14.91 11.16
C ILE A 318 -23.78 16.25 11.62
N PHE A 319 -22.46 16.32 11.72
CA PHE A 319 -21.69 17.55 11.80
C PHE A 319 -21.59 18.14 10.40
N LYS A 320 -22.57 18.98 10.06
CA LYS A 320 -22.63 19.67 8.78
C LYS A 320 -21.61 20.80 8.73
N ASN A 321 -20.58 20.63 7.93
CA ASN A 321 -19.45 21.54 7.77
C ASN A 321 -19.75 22.55 6.66
N ASN A 322 -20.13 23.77 7.03
CA ASN A 322 -20.39 24.86 6.07
C ASN A 322 -19.14 25.77 5.93
N GLY A 323 -17.95 25.16 5.93
CA GLY A 323 -16.64 25.81 5.90
C GLY A 323 -16.00 26.04 7.28
N LEU A 324 -14.83 26.70 7.28
CA LEU A 324 -13.95 26.84 8.45
C LEU A 324 -14.68 27.32 9.72
N LEU A 325 -14.66 26.49 10.78
CA LEU A 325 -15.30 26.72 12.08
C LEU A 325 -16.82 26.94 12.04
N ASN A 326 -17.49 26.59 10.94
CA ASN A 326 -18.92 26.79 10.75
C ASN A 326 -19.66 25.45 10.69
N PHE A 327 -19.92 24.87 11.87
CA PHE A 327 -20.61 23.59 12.00
C PHE A 327 -22.08 23.77 12.41
N GLU A 328 -22.96 22.99 11.80
CA GLU A 328 -24.36 22.81 12.19
C GLU A 328 -24.59 21.35 12.59
N ALA A 329 -25.30 21.11 13.69
CA ALA A 329 -25.73 19.76 14.05
C ALA A 329 -27.05 19.44 13.35
N VAL A 330 -27.05 18.43 12.48
CA VAL A 330 -28.25 17.93 11.81
C VAL A 330 -28.64 16.61 12.45
N GLU A 331 -29.85 16.56 13.01
CA GLU A 331 -30.41 15.37 13.66
C GLU A 331 -30.94 14.36 12.62
N VAL A 332 -30.63 13.08 12.83
CA VAL A 332 -31.19 11.97 12.05
C VAL A 332 -32.16 11.20 12.93
N GLU A 333 -33.44 11.16 12.56
CA GLU A 333 -34.43 10.43 13.34
C GLU A 333 -34.30 8.92 13.10
N SER A 334 -33.92 8.19 14.15
CA SER A 334 -33.72 6.74 14.11
C SER A 334 -35.00 5.94 13.88
N ASN A 335 -36.19 6.53 14.07
CA ASN A 335 -37.49 5.91 13.77
C ASN A 335 -37.68 4.48 14.33
N GLY A 336 -37.09 4.20 15.50
CA GLY A 336 -37.13 2.88 16.13
C GLY A 336 -36.03 1.90 15.71
N VAL A 337 -35.03 2.37 14.96
CA VAL A 337 -33.77 1.67 14.67
C VAL A 337 -32.66 2.26 15.55
N PRO A 338 -32.47 1.81 16.80
CA PRO A 338 -31.36 2.28 17.62
C PRO A 338 -30.06 1.75 17.00
N GLY A 339 -29.29 2.64 16.36
CA GLY A 339 -27.86 2.38 16.17
C GLY A 339 -27.23 2.33 17.56
N HIS A 340 -26.69 1.19 17.95
CA HIS A 340 -26.13 1.05 19.30
C HIS A 340 -24.70 1.61 19.38
N PHE A 341 -23.89 1.44 18.33
CA PHE A 341 -22.47 1.79 18.40
C PHE A 341 -21.93 2.59 17.23
N SER A 342 -22.41 2.36 15.99
CA SER A 342 -21.93 3.09 14.83
C SER A 342 -23.06 3.54 13.92
N ALA A 343 -22.84 4.72 13.33
CA ALA A 343 -23.57 5.22 12.18
C ALA A 343 -22.56 5.60 11.09
N SER A 344 -22.77 5.13 9.87
CA SER A 344 -21.97 5.51 8.70
C SER A 344 -22.87 5.71 7.50
N ALA A 345 -22.54 6.67 6.64
CA ALA A 345 -23.47 7.10 5.60
C ALA A 345 -22.83 7.09 4.22
N PHE A 346 -23.62 6.76 3.21
CA PHE A 346 -23.23 6.85 1.81
C PHE A 346 -24.44 7.12 0.92
N TYR A 347 -24.18 7.68 -0.24
CA TYR A 347 -25.20 7.90 -1.27
C TYR A 347 -25.29 6.70 -2.21
N ASP A 348 -26.52 6.25 -2.48
CA ASP A 348 -26.82 5.32 -3.57
C ASP A 348 -28.18 5.69 -4.18
N ASN A 349 -28.24 5.81 -5.52
CA ASN A 349 -29.45 6.08 -6.29
C ASN A 349 -30.31 7.26 -5.74
N ASP A 350 -29.70 8.41 -5.47
CA ASP A 350 -30.32 9.62 -4.88
C ASP A 350 -30.81 9.49 -3.43
N PHE A 351 -30.58 8.34 -2.78
CA PHE A 351 -30.90 8.14 -1.37
C PHE A 351 -29.67 8.23 -0.49
N LEU A 352 -29.87 8.73 0.73
CA LEU A 352 -28.89 8.63 1.80
C LEU A 352 -29.12 7.30 2.51
N ASN A 353 -28.12 6.42 2.47
CA ASN A 353 -28.15 5.13 3.17
C ASN A 353 -27.28 5.26 4.41
N ILE A 354 -27.83 4.88 5.57
CA ILE A 354 -27.12 4.90 6.84
C ILE A 354 -27.02 3.46 7.35
N ILE A 355 -25.79 3.03 7.59
CA ILE A 355 -25.47 1.74 8.19
C ILE A 355 -25.57 1.91 9.71
N TYR A 356 -26.40 1.09 10.35
CA TYR A 356 -26.48 0.98 11.79
C TYR A 356 -25.98 -0.39 12.22
N THR A 357 -25.03 -0.40 13.15
CA THR A 357 -24.53 -1.64 13.73
C THR A 357 -25.30 -2.05 14.99
N ASP A 358 -25.41 -3.36 15.20
CA ASP A 358 -26.06 -3.99 16.35
C ASP A 358 -27.50 -3.49 16.62
N ALA A 359 -28.32 -3.35 15.57
CA ALA A 359 -29.66 -2.80 15.67
C ALA A 359 -30.62 -3.71 16.46
N HIS A 360 -31.39 -3.12 17.38
CA HIS A 360 -32.35 -3.82 18.26
C HIS A 360 -33.73 -3.14 18.31
N GLY A 361 -34.81 -3.87 18.56
CA GLY A 361 -36.20 -3.40 18.52
C GLY A 361 -36.77 -3.18 17.11
N VAL A 362 -36.04 -3.54 16.05
CA VAL A 362 -36.40 -3.29 14.65
C VAL A 362 -37.32 -4.35 14.06
N GLY A 363 -37.30 -5.57 14.60
CA GLY A 363 -38.02 -6.71 14.03
C GLY A 363 -39.53 -6.52 13.91
N PRO A 364 -40.23 -5.96 14.91
CA PRO A 364 -41.67 -5.71 14.84
C PRO A 364 -42.09 -4.67 13.79
N ILE A 365 -41.18 -3.77 13.39
CA ILE A 365 -41.48 -2.62 12.53
C ILE A 365 -41.09 -2.91 11.08
N TYR A 366 -39.89 -3.49 10.89
CA TYR A 366 -39.28 -3.65 9.56
C TYR A 366 -39.07 -5.13 9.17
N ASN A 367 -39.47 -6.09 10.00
CA ASN A 367 -39.31 -7.53 9.75
C ASN A 367 -37.84 -7.94 9.54
N VAL A 368 -36.95 -7.37 10.36
CA VAL A 368 -35.52 -7.66 10.41
C VAL A 368 -35.20 -8.48 11.67
N VAL A 369 -34.17 -9.33 11.62
CA VAL A 369 -33.72 -10.06 12.81
C VAL A 369 -33.14 -9.09 13.86
N GLU A 370 -33.44 -9.31 15.14
CA GLU A 370 -32.87 -8.52 16.23
C GLU A 370 -31.36 -8.72 16.36
N PHE A 371 -30.63 -7.67 16.77
CA PHE A 371 -29.17 -7.65 16.95
C PHE A 371 -28.40 -7.96 15.67
N THR A 372 -28.81 -7.31 14.58
CA THR A 372 -28.14 -7.41 13.29
C THR A 372 -27.77 -6.03 12.77
N ASN A 373 -26.80 -5.98 11.87
CA ASN A 373 -26.48 -4.75 11.18
C ASN A 373 -27.53 -4.48 10.11
N VAL A 374 -27.86 -3.21 9.87
CA VAL A 374 -28.88 -2.83 8.89
C VAL A 374 -28.44 -1.62 8.09
N ILE A 375 -29.00 -1.51 6.89
CA ILE A 375 -28.97 -0.27 6.11
C ILE A 375 -30.36 0.35 6.17
N ALA A 376 -30.46 1.56 6.72
CA ALA A 376 -31.66 2.37 6.69
C ALA A 376 -31.55 3.43 5.58
N ARG A 377 -32.58 3.52 4.76
CA ARG A 377 -32.64 4.43 3.62
C ARG A 377 -33.45 5.67 3.95
N TYR A 378 -32.92 6.85 3.65
CA TYR A 378 -33.54 8.16 3.88
C TYR A 378 -33.64 8.96 2.59
N LEU A 379 -34.65 9.84 2.52
CA LEU A 379 -34.62 10.94 1.56
C LEU A 379 -33.65 12.00 2.09
N PRO A 380 -32.68 12.48 1.29
CA PRO A 380 -31.67 13.44 1.76
C PRO A 380 -32.26 14.73 2.36
N ASN A 381 -33.42 15.16 1.85
CA ASN A 381 -34.12 16.36 2.33
C ASN A 381 -35.15 16.09 3.46
N ASP A 382 -35.30 14.84 3.91
CA ASP A 382 -36.22 14.47 5.00
C ASP A 382 -35.61 13.31 5.82
N LEU A 383 -34.69 13.67 6.74
CA LEU A 383 -34.10 12.72 7.70
C LEU A 383 -35.04 12.36 8.86
N THR A 384 -36.29 12.84 8.83
CA THR A 384 -37.27 12.53 9.89
C THR A 384 -37.92 11.16 9.70
N LYS A 385 -37.74 10.52 8.54
CA LYS A 385 -38.40 9.27 8.17
C LYS A 385 -37.48 8.33 7.41
N ILE A 386 -37.48 7.08 7.85
CA ILE A 386 -36.91 5.96 7.09
C ILE A 386 -37.87 5.57 5.97
N VAL A 387 -37.33 5.43 4.76
CA VAL A 387 -38.01 4.93 3.55
C VAL A 387 -38.07 3.42 3.55
N ASP A 388 -36.95 2.77 3.87
CA ASP A 388 -36.77 1.32 3.85
C ASP A 388 -35.63 0.89 4.78
N VAL A 389 -35.64 -0.37 5.22
CA VAL A 389 -34.57 -0.97 6.02
C VAL A 389 -34.22 -2.33 5.43
N ALA A 390 -32.94 -2.53 5.10
CA ALA A 390 -32.40 -3.80 4.64
C ALA A 390 -31.53 -4.45 5.73
N GLU A 391 -31.70 -5.75 5.93
CA GLU A 391 -30.86 -6.58 6.81
C GLU A 391 -29.51 -6.85 6.13
N LEU A 392 -28.41 -6.68 6.87
CA LEU A 392 -27.07 -7.08 6.43
C LEU A 392 -26.74 -8.49 6.92
N PRO A 393 -25.71 -9.15 6.35
CA PRO A 393 -25.18 -10.39 6.90
C PRO A 393 -24.88 -10.29 8.40
N LYS A 394 -25.06 -11.41 9.10
CA LYS A 394 -24.78 -11.49 10.54
C LYS A 394 -23.34 -11.08 10.83
N ALA A 395 -23.14 -10.42 11.97
CA ALA A 395 -21.82 -10.12 12.50
C ALA A 395 -20.94 -11.38 12.56
N PHE A 396 -19.64 -11.22 12.29
CA PHE A 396 -18.74 -12.35 12.07
C PHE A 396 -18.68 -13.34 13.25
N PHE A 397 -18.70 -12.84 14.49
CA PHE A 397 -18.60 -13.69 15.68
C PHE A 397 -19.93 -14.33 16.10
N GLU A 398 -21.04 -14.07 15.40
CA GLU A 398 -22.30 -14.81 15.56
C GLU A 398 -22.27 -16.22 14.90
N LYS A 399 -21.12 -16.60 14.31
CA LYS A 399 -20.90 -17.96 13.78
C LYS A 399 -20.97 -19.02 14.88
N ASP A 400 -21.49 -20.19 14.50
CA ASP A 400 -21.72 -21.33 15.39
C ASP A 400 -20.47 -21.80 16.17
N VAL A 401 -19.27 -21.57 15.63
CA VAL A 401 -18.01 -21.94 16.29
C VAL A 401 -17.77 -21.13 17.56
N TYR A 402 -18.24 -19.88 17.64
CA TYR A 402 -18.01 -18.96 18.76
C TYR A 402 -19.13 -18.91 19.78
N LYS A 403 -20.30 -19.52 19.49
CA LYS A 403 -21.53 -19.41 20.30
C LYS A 403 -21.41 -19.78 21.79
N ASP A 404 -20.39 -20.54 22.16
CA ASP A 404 -20.16 -20.99 23.54
C ASP A 404 -19.28 -20.01 24.34
N ILE A 405 -18.79 -18.92 23.71
CA ILE A 405 -18.13 -17.82 24.38
C ILE A 405 -19.17 -17.04 25.20
N PRO A 406 -18.92 -16.76 26.50
CA PRO A 406 -19.87 -16.05 27.33
C PRO A 406 -19.95 -14.55 26.95
N THR A 407 -21.17 -14.03 26.87
CA THR A 407 -21.43 -12.60 26.69
C THR A 407 -20.93 -11.76 27.87
N TYR A 408 -20.72 -10.47 27.65
CA TYR A 408 -20.44 -9.54 28.74
C TYR A 408 -21.62 -9.47 29.73
N SER A 409 -21.29 -9.36 31.03
CA SER A 409 -22.29 -9.32 32.11
C SER A 409 -23.19 -8.08 31.96
N GLY A 410 -24.51 -8.29 31.96
CA GLY A 410 -25.50 -7.23 31.78
C GLY A 410 -25.87 -6.95 30.31
N TRP A 411 -25.25 -7.66 29.37
CA TRP A 411 -25.51 -7.55 27.92
C TRP A 411 -26.27 -8.76 27.37
N GLU A 412 -26.81 -9.64 28.23
CA GLU A 412 -27.38 -10.94 27.82
C GLU A 412 -28.66 -10.84 26.95
N ASN A 413 -29.21 -9.64 26.78
CA ASN A 413 -30.33 -9.36 25.87
C ASN A 413 -30.12 -8.04 25.11
N SER A 414 -28.86 -7.67 24.86
CA SER A 414 -28.50 -6.58 23.98
C SER A 414 -27.69 -7.14 22.80
N VAL A 415 -26.58 -6.51 22.45
CA VAL A 415 -25.88 -6.50 21.16
C VAL A 415 -25.25 -7.84 20.69
N GLY A 416 -25.65 -8.97 21.26
CA GLY A 416 -25.17 -10.30 20.87
C GLY A 416 -23.85 -10.70 21.54
N LEU A 417 -23.09 -11.57 20.86
CA LEU A 417 -21.76 -12.01 21.26
C LEU A 417 -20.66 -11.08 20.71
N SER A 418 -20.81 -10.66 19.46
CA SER A 418 -19.95 -9.63 18.86
C SER A 418 -20.36 -8.22 19.27
N HIS A 419 -19.44 -7.30 19.03
CA HIS A 419 -19.62 -5.88 19.10
C HIS A 419 -19.13 -5.31 17.77
N ASP A 420 -20.06 -4.79 16.97
CA ASP A 420 -19.76 -4.22 15.66
C ASP A 420 -19.57 -2.71 15.80
N VAL A 421 -18.31 -2.35 16.06
CA VAL A 421 -17.93 -1.05 16.60
C VAL A 421 -17.91 0.06 15.59
N ARG A 422 -17.72 -0.30 14.32
CA ARG A 422 -17.54 0.67 13.25
C ARG A 422 -17.83 0.06 11.91
N SER A 423 -18.63 0.75 11.11
CA SER A 423 -18.84 0.44 9.69
C SER A 423 -18.10 1.45 8.80
N HIS A 424 -17.72 1.03 7.61
CA HIS A 424 -17.19 1.90 6.57
C HIS A 424 -17.78 1.49 5.22
N PRO A 425 -18.61 2.34 4.59
CA PRO A 425 -18.96 2.16 3.19
C PRO A 425 -17.74 2.48 2.32
N ILE A 426 -17.39 1.57 1.43
CA ILE A 426 -16.24 1.69 0.52
C ILE A 426 -16.44 0.74 -0.66
N ASP A 427 -16.09 1.16 -1.88
CA ASP A 427 -15.92 0.26 -3.03
C ASP A 427 -14.50 -0.32 -2.96
N TYR A 428 -14.34 -1.54 -2.41
CA TYR A 428 -13.00 -2.11 -2.20
C TYR A 428 -12.55 -3.06 -3.31
N ASP A 429 -13.46 -3.55 -4.14
CA ASP A 429 -13.15 -4.42 -5.28
C ASP A 429 -13.24 -3.72 -6.65
N ASN A 430 -13.57 -2.44 -6.64
CA ASN A 430 -13.59 -1.52 -7.79
C ASN A 430 -14.59 -1.95 -8.87
N ASP A 431 -15.70 -2.56 -8.47
CA ASP A 431 -16.79 -2.91 -9.38
C ASP A 431 -17.80 -1.76 -9.57
N GLY A 432 -17.65 -0.68 -8.79
CA GLY A 432 -18.43 0.55 -8.87
C GLY A 432 -19.68 0.57 -7.98
N ASP A 433 -19.93 -0.49 -7.23
CA ASP A 433 -20.96 -0.52 -6.21
C ASP A 433 -20.37 -0.36 -4.78
N MET A 434 -21.20 0.00 -3.79
CA MET A 434 -20.70 0.34 -2.46
C MET A 434 -20.70 -0.88 -1.53
N ASP A 435 -19.52 -1.42 -1.25
CA ASP A 435 -19.33 -2.44 -0.21
C ASP A 435 -19.32 -1.86 1.20
N ILE A 436 -19.24 -2.75 2.19
CA ILE A 436 -19.12 -2.38 3.60
C ILE A 436 -18.02 -3.19 4.28
N VAL A 437 -17.15 -2.50 5.01
CA VAL A 437 -16.22 -3.12 5.97
C VAL A 437 -16.68 -2.82 7.39
N ILE A 438 -16.89 -3.86 8.20
CA ILE A 438 -17.32 -3.74 9.60
C ILE A 438 -16.22 -4.23 10.53
N GLY A 439 -15.80 -3.39 11.47
CA GLY A 439 -14.95 -3.81 12.58
C GLY A 439 -15.78 -4.59 13.59
N SER A 440 -15.59 -5.91 13.65
CA SER A 440 -16.28 -6.79 14.59
C SER A 440 -15.30 -7.27 15.65
N LEU A 441 -15.72 -7.33 16.91
CA LEU A 441 -14.92 -7.92 17.99
C LEU A 441 -15.75 -8.61 19.07
N ILE A 442 -15.12 -9.44 19.89
CA ILE A 442 -15.79 -10.09 21.03
C ILE A 442 -15.54 -9.30 22.32
N TRP A 443 -16.62 -8.90 22.99
CA TRP A 443 -16.60 -8.41 24.36
C TRP A 443 -17.16 -9.47 25.31
N ALA A 444 -16.27 -10.30 25.85
CA ALA A 444 -16.63 -11.37 26.78
C ALA A 444 -16.35 -11.01 28.26
N SER A 445 -17.16 -11.54 29.16
CA SER A 445 -16.92 -11.45 30.61
C SER A 445 -15.53 -12.00 30.97
N GLY A 446 -14.67 -11.18 31.59
CA GLY A 446 -13.31 -11.57 31.97
C GLY A 446 -12.21 -11.21 30.96
N HIS A 447 -12.56 -10.64 29.80
CA HIS A 447 -11.61 -10.18 28.76
C HIS A 447 -10.65 -11.25 28.26
N GLU A 448 -11.00 -12.54 28.40
CA GLU A 448 -10.15 -13.67 28.03
C GLU A 448 -10.16 -13.95 26.52
N TYR A 449 -11.15 -13.42 25.79
CA TYR A 449 -11.39 -13.65 24.37
C TYR A 449 -11.23 -12.34 23.57
N GLY A 450 -9.99 -11.90 23.40
CA GLY A 450 -9.65 -10.67 22.66
C GLY A 450 -9.64 -10.87 21.14
N PHE A 451 -10.76 -11.36 20.58
CA PHE A 451 -10.88 -11.60 19.14
C PHE A 451 -11.46 -10.40 18.40
N SER A 452 -10.88 -10.06 17.24
CA SER A 452 -11.46 -9.09 16.32
C SER A 452 -11.15 -9.38 14.85
N VAL A 453 -11.96 -8.83 13.95
CA VAL A 453 -11.84 -8.99 12.50
C VAL A 453 -12.45 -7.81 11.75
N MET A 454 -11.88 -7.50 10.59
CA MET A 454 -12.52 -6.67 9.58
C MET A 454 -13.43 -7.57 8.77
N GLN A 455 -14.74 -7.46 8.95
CA GLN A 455 -15.73 -8.22 8.20
C GLN A 455 -15.97 -7.51 6.85
N PHE A 456 -15.80 -8.24 5.76
CA PHE A 456 -15.99 -7.74 4.39
C PHE A 456 -17.36 -8.16 3.86
N LEU A 457 -18.25 -7.19 3.67
CA LEU A 457 -19.57 -7.41 3.10
C LEU A 457 -19.57 -6.86 1.67
N THR A 458 -19.42 -7.76 0.69
CA THR A 458 -19.39 -7.41 -0.73
C THR A 458 -20.79 -7.18 -1.22
N ASN A 459 -21.03 -6.05 -1.86
CA ASN A 459 -22.28 -5.77 -2.50
C ASN A 459 -22.32 -6.42 -3.89
N LYS A 460 -23.47 -7.03 -4.22
CA LYS A 460 -23.70 -7.72 -5.48
C LYS A 460 -25.06 -7.31 -5.99
N ASP A 461 -25.12 -6.16 -6.66
CA ASP A 461 -26.36 -5.56 -7.17
C ASP A 461 -27.40 -5.30 -6.06
N GLY A 462 -26.95 -4.76 -4.92
CA GLY A 462 -27.78 -4.43 -3.75
C GLY A 462 -27.97 -5.59 -2.76
N ILE A 463 -27.29 -6.73 -2.98
CA ILE A 463 -27.28 -7.87 -2.06
C ILE A 463 -25.90 -7.99 -1.43
N TYR A 464 -25.82 -7.78 -0.12
CA TYR A 464 -24.58 -7.90 0.63
C TYR A 464 -24.27 -9.36 0.99
N VAL A 465 -23.04 -9.80 0.72
CA VAL A 465 -22.52 -11.14 1.01
C VAL A 465 -21.27 -11.02 1.88
N ASP A 466 -21.22 -11.76 2.98
CA ASP A 466 -19.98 -11.85 3.79
C ASP A 466 -18.93 -12.69 3.04
N GLU A 467 -17.86 -12.02 2.59
CA GLU A 467 -16.71 -12.61 1.89
C GLU A 467 -15.41 -12.51 2.72
N THR A 468 -15.52 -12.33 4.04
CA THR A 468 -14.38 -12.09 4.93
C THR A 468 -13.29 -13.15 4.83
N GLU A 469 -13.67 -14.43 4.84
CA GLU A 469 -12.72 -15.55 4.79
C GLU A 469 -12.13 -15.76 3.39
N GLN A 470 -12.76 -15.20 2.36
CA GLN A 470 -12.30 -15.26 0.97
C GLN A 470 -11.33 -14.12 0.69
N ARG A 471 -11.56 -12.95 1.29
CA ARG A 471 -10.85 -11.70 0.98
C ARG A 471 -9.71 -11.38 1.94
N LEU A 472 -9.71 -11.87 3.17
CA LEU A 472 -8.69 -11.49 4.17
C LEU A 472 -7.61 -12.56 4.34
N PHE A 473 -6.33 -12.15 4.25
CA PHE A 473 -5.16 -13.03 4.35
C PHE A 473 -4.17 -12.56 5.41
N ASN A 474 -3.43 -13.52 5.98
CA ASN A 474 -2.50 -13.30 7.09
C ASN A 474 -3.14 -12.60 8.31
N TRP A 475 -4.41 -12.88 8.62
CA TRP A 475 -5.08 -12.24 9.76
C TRP A 475 -5.20 -13.17 10.96
N SER A 476 -4.57 -12.77 12.08
CA SER A 476 -4.82 -13.38 13.38
C SER A 476 -6.01 -12.71 14.04
N LEU A 477 -7.05 -13.49 14.36
CA LEU A 477 -8.22 -12.97 15.08
C LEU A 477 -7.84 -12.49 16.48
N PHE A 478 -6.73 -12.98 17.05
CA PHE A 478 -6.25 -12.57 18.37
C PHE A 478 -5.47 -11.26 18.31
N SER A 479 -6.17 -10.13 18.45
CA SER A 479 -5.69 -8.75 18.68
C SER A 479 -6.86 -7.81 18.36
N PRO A 480 -7.22 -6.83 19.21
CA PRO A 480 -8.46 -6.07 19.06
C PRO A 480 -8.43 -4.97 17.98
N GLY A 481 -7.58 -5.04 16.95
CA GLY A 481 -7.29 -3.94 16.02
C GLY A 481 -8.36 -3.52 15.00
N THR A 482 -9.64 -3.33 15.36
CA THR A 482 -10.70 -3.01 14.37
C THR A 482 -11.67 -1.89 14.76
N HIS A 483 -11.44 -1.18 15.88
CA HIS A 483 -12.22 0.01 16.23
C HIS A 483 -11.90 1.21 15.33
N SER A 484 -10.71 1.26 14.74
CA SER A 484 -10.28 2.31 13.83
C SER A 484 -9.64 1.71 12.59
N MET A 485 -10.17 2.08 11.43
CA MET A 485 -9.70 1.60 10.15
C MET A 485 -9.48 2.80 9.24
N HIS A 486 -8.37 2.77 8.52
CA HIS A 486 -7.88 3.85 7.66
C HIS A 486 -7.78 3.31 6.25
N PHE A 487 -8.45 3.96 5.32
CA PHE A 487 -8.60 3.50 3.94
C PHE A 487 -7.87 4.47 3.00
N TYR A 488 -6.71 4.05 2.52
CA TYR A 488 -5.86 4.85 1.63
C TYR A 488 -5.08 3.92 0.70
N ASP A 489 -4.68 4.39 -0.46
CA ASP A 489 -3.68 3.73 -1.29
C ASP A 489 -2.28 4.01 -0.69
N PHE A 490 -1.77 3.06 0.10
CA PHE A 490 -0.49 3.19 0.82
C PHE A 490 0.71 2.84 -0.05
N ASN A 491 0.52 1.99 -1.06
CA ASN A 491 1.61 1.38 -1.82
C ASN A 491 1.82 2.00 -3.22
N GLY A 492 0.96 2.93 -3.66
CA GLY A 492 1.09 3.60 -4.94
C GLY A 492 0.37 2.96 -6.12
N ASP A 493 -0.38 1.87 -5.93
CA ASP A 493 -0.89 1.05 -7.04
C ASP A 493 -2.28 1.44 -7.58
N GLY A 494 -2.93 2.40 -6.94
CA GLY A 494 -4.25 2.90 -7.32
C GLY A 494 -5.42 2.18 -6.65
N TYR A 495 -5.17 1.19 -5.80
CA TYR A 495 -6.20 0.47 -5.05
C TYR A 495 -6.20 0.86 -3.58
N THR A 496 -7.38 0.86 -2.96
CA THR A 496 -7.50 1.23 -1.56
C THR A 496 -7.02 0.10 -0.65
N ASP A 497 -6.03 0.39 0.19
CA ASP A 497 -5.50 -0.47 1.24
C ASP A 497 -6.12 -0.14 2.61
N ILE A 498 -5.84 -0.96 3.63
CA ILE A 498 -6.42 -0.79 4.97
C ILE A 498 -5.33 -0.81 6.04
N TYR A 499 -5.32 0.21 6.89
CA TYR A 499 -4.60 0.18 8.15
C TYR A 499 -5.60 0.10 9.31
N ALA A 500 -5.51 -0.96 10.11
CA ALA A 500 -6.44 -1.26 11.18
C ALA A 500 -5.73 -1.15 12.54
N GLU A 501 -6.32 -0.38 13.46
CA GLU A 501 -5.79 -0.12 14.79
C GLU A 501 -6.91 -0.13 15.84
N ASP A 502 -6.50 -0.30 17.09
CA ASP A 502 -7.36 -0.13 18.26
C ASP A 502 -6.52 0.26 19.48
N ALA A 503 -7.15 0.79 20.52
CA ALA A 503 -6.51 1.18 21.76
C ALA A 503 -6.20 -0.06 22.63
N GLY A 504 -4.97 -0.15 23.12
CA GLY A 504 -4.57 -1.16 24.10
C GLY A 504 -3.92 -2.42 23.55
N CYS A 505 -3.71 -3.38 24.45
CA CYS A 505 -3.11 -4.68 24.14
C CYS A 505 -3.85 -5.79 24.89
N ASN A 506 -3.87 -6.99 24.31
CA ASN A 506 -4.56 -8.19 24.79
C ASN A 506 -3.89 -8.87 26.01
N TYR A 507 -3.34 -8.11 26.96
CA TYR A 507 -2.67 -8.68 28.15
C TYR A 507 -3.57 -9.58 28.99
N TYR A 508 -4.84 -9.19 29.15
CA TYR A 508 -5.83 -9.99 29.89
C TYR A 508 -6.11 -11.31 29.16
N ALA A 509 -6.32 -11.28 27.85
CA ALA A 509 -6.50 -12.48 27.03
C ALA A 509 -5.26 -13.39 27.04
N ALA A 510 -4.06 -12.83 27.17
CA ALA A 510 -2.82 -13.57 27.36
C ALA A 510 -2.65 -14.17 28.78
N ALA A 511 -3.43 -13.72 29.78
CA ALA A 511 -3.36 -14.10 31.20
C ALA A 511 -1.94 -14.10 31.80
N GLY A 512 -1.08 -13.16 31.41
CA GLY A 512 0.28 -13.01 31.95
C GLY A 512 1.28 -14.10 31.58
N GLU A 513 1.01 -14.87 30.52
CA GLU A 513 1.92 -15.93 30.04
C GLU A 513 3.06 -15.35 29.17
N PRO A 514 4.34 -15.61 29.48
CA PRO A 514 5.48 -15.10 28.72
C PRO A 514 5.73 -15.81 27.38
N SER A 515 4.81 -16.68 26.93
CA SER A 515 4.97 -17.46 25.70
C SER A 515 4.50 -16.73 24.43
N ILE A 516 3.68 -15.69 24.58
CA ILE A 516 3.32 -14.76 23.50
C ILE A 516 4.10 -13.46 23.75
N PRO A 517 4.96 -13.01 22.83
CA PRO A 517 5.69 -11.76 23.01
C PRO A 517 4.74 -10.56 23.06
N ASP A 518 5.04 -9.56 23.90
CA ASP A 518 4.19 -8.39 24.10
C ASP A 518 3.89 -7.62 22.80
N ASP A 519 4.84 -7.61 21.87
CA ASP A 519 4.73 -6.99 20.54
C ASP A 519 3.59 -7.58 19.69
N TYR A 520 3.19 -8.84 19.94
CA TYR A 520 2.07 -9.52 19.30
C TYR A 520 0.74 -9.32 20.03
N LEU A 521 0.75 -8.72 21.23
CA LEU A 521 -0.45 -8.48 22.03
C LEU A 521 -1.08 -7.13 21.75
N CYS A 522 -0.29 -6.17 21.25
CA CYS A 522 -0.72 -4.80 20.97
C CYS A 522 -1.18 -4.65 19.52
N ASN A 523 -1.97 -3.61 19.21
CA ASN A 523 -2.67 -3.48 17.91
C ASN A 523 -1.83 -2.79 16.82
N GLY A 524 -2.38 -2.77 15.60
CA GLY A 524 -1.81 -2.11 14.42
C GLY A 524 -1.43 -3.09 13.33
N ARG A 525 -2.13 -3.07 12.19
CA ARG A 525 -1.85 -3.91 11.03
C ARG A 525 -2.13 -3.15 9.75
N LEU A 526 -1.26 -3.30 8.75
CA LEU A 526 -1.48 -2.78 7.41
C LEU A 526 -1.70 -3.94 6.45
N ALA A 527 -2.85 -3.93 5.77
CA ALA A 527 -3.24 -4.86 4.74
C ALA A 527 -3.29 -4.18 3.38
N VAL A 528 -2.69 -4.81 2.37
CA VAL A 528 -2.62 -4.31 0.99
C VAL A 528 -3.64 -5.03 0.12
N ASN A 529 -4.32 -4.28 -0.74
CA ASN A 529 -5.28 -4.77 -1.73
C ASN A 529 -4.55 -5.29 -2.98
N ASP A 530 -5.00 -6.41 -3.53
CA ASP A 530 -4.46 -6.96 -4.79
C ASP A 530 -5.03 -6.29 -6.05
N GLY A 531 -6.03 -5.43 -5.87
CA GLY A 531 -6.79 -4.71 -6.90
C GLY A 531 -8.13 -5.35 -7.27
N THR A 532 -8.46 -6.49 -6.66
CA THR A 532 -9.76 -7.18 -6.80
C THR A 532 -10.52 -7.26 -5.47
N GLY A 533 -10.07 -6.52 -4.46
CA GLY A 533 -10.64 -6.51 -3.12
C GLY A 533 -10.22 -7.73 -2.28
N HIS A 534 -9.12 -8.40 -2.60
CA HIS A 534 -8.45 -9.30 -1.69
C HIS A 534 -7.36 -8.54 -0.94
N PHE A 535 -7.29 -8.72 0.37
CA PHE A 535 -6.41 -8.01 1.29
C PHE A 535 -5.46 -8.97 1.98
N ILE A 536 -4.18 -8.63 2.01
CA ILE A 536 -3.17 -9.37 2.78
C ILE A 536 -2.45 -8.45 3.76
N VAL A 537 -2.38 -8.88 5.03
CA VAL A 537 -1.55 -8.19 6.03
C VAL A 537 -0.07 -8.35 5.68
N VAL A 538 0.62 -7.24 5.45
CA VAL A 538 2.05 -7.16 5.11
C VAL A 538 2.89 -6.52 6.22
N ILE A 539 2.27 -5.74 7.09
CA ILE A 539 2.90 -5.20 8.30
C ILE A 539 2.05 -5.61 9.49
N GLU A 540 2.65 -6.34 10.42
CA GLU A 540 2.01 -6.78 11.67
C GLU A 540 2.41 -5.89 12.85
N THR A 541 1.87 -6.25 14.01
CA THR A 541 1.97 -5.49 15.25
C THR A 541 3.41 -5.41 15.74
N ASN A 542 4.23 -6.45 15.58
CA ASN A 542 5.62 -6.46 16.06
C ASN A 542 6.51 -5.48 15.31
N GLN A 543 6.34 -5.34 13.99
CA GLN A 543 7.05 -4.34 13.21
C GLN A 543 6.72 -2.91 13.67
N LEU A 544 5.47 -2.65 14.05
CA LEU A 544 5.03 -1.33 14.51
C LEU A 544 5.36 -1.05 15.97
N ASN A 545 5.36 -2.07 16.82
CA ASN A 545 5.49 -1.91 18.26
C ASN A 545 6.95 -1.75 18.71
N GLN A 546 7.88 -2.50 18.14
CA GLN A 546 9.33 -2.36 18.40
C GLN A 546 9.67 -2.32 19.90
N LEU A 547 8.90 -3.01 20.76
CA LEU A 547 8.99 -2.85 22.22
C LEU A 547 10.34 -3.30 22.76
N ASP A 548 10.91 -4.37 22.22
CA ASP A 548 12.24 -4.84 22.63
C ASP A 548 13.33 -3.80 22.33
N TYR A 549 13.32 -3.20 21.14
CA TYR A 549 14.23 -2.11 20.80
C TYR A 549 14.06 -0.90 21.75
N ILE A 550 12.81 -0.52 22.04
CA ILE A 550 12.51 0.62 22.93
C ILE A 550 13.04 0.36 24.34
N ARG A 551 12.78 -0.83 24.90
CA ARG A 551 13.22 -1.24 26.24
C ARG A 551 14.75 -1.25 26.36
N GLU A 552 15.45 -1.67 25.31
CA GLU A 552 16.92 -1.72 25.30
C GLU A 552 17.57 -0.34 25.17
N ASN A 553 17.02 0.53 24.33
CA ASN A 553 17.67 1.79 23.93
C ASN A 553 17.14 3.02 24.69
N PHE A 554 15.93 2.96 25.23
CA PHE A 554 15.28 4.05 25.96
C PHE A 554 14.75 3.56 27.33
N PRO A 555 15.62 3.09 28.24
CA PRO A 555 15.22 2.50 29.51
C PRO A 555 14.73 3.57 30.51
N ARG A 556 13.52 4.09 30.30
CA ARG A 556 12.67 4.62 31.38
C ARG A 556 11.73 3.51 31.84
N TRP A 557 11.12 3.64 33.04
CA TRP A 557 10.14 2.66 33.52
C TRP A 557 9.07 2.52 32.44
N ALA A 558 9.11 1.45 31.65
CA ALA A 558 8.26 1.29 30.48
C ALA A 558 6.79 1.44 30.94
N PRO A 559 6.16 2.59 30.71
CA PRO A 559 4.80 2.81 31.15
C PRO A 559 3.90 2.00 30.22
N PHE A 560 2.75 1.60 30.75
CA PHE A 560 1.74 0.77 30.11
C PHE A 560 1.64 1.03 28.59
N PRO A 561 1.87 0.03 27.72
CA PRO A 561 1.93 0.20 26.25
C PRO A 561 0.54 0.38 25.61
N GLY A 562 -0.37 1.05 26.32
CA GLY A 562 -1.79 1.14 25.99
C GLY A 562 -2.16 2.09 24.85
N PHE A 563 -1.24 2.45 23.94
CA PHE A 563 -1.55 3.37 22.84
C PHE A 563 -1.30 2.75 21.49
N SER A 564 -2.27 2.92 20.60
CA SER A 564 -2.25 2.49 19.21
C SER A 564 -1.07 3.13 18.46
N PRO A 565 -0.39 2.40 17.57
CA PRO A 565 0.53 3.01 16.64
C PRO A 565 -0.25 3.90 15.66
N LEU A 566 -0.23 5.20 15.87
CA LEU A 566 -0.99 6.16 15.09
C LEU A 566 -0.36 6.30 13.71
N LEU A 567 -1.14 6.00 12.67
CA LEU A 567 -0.68 6.10 11.28
C LEU A 567 -0.27 7.53 10.92
N GLY A 568 0.85 7.66 10.24
CA GLY A 568 1.26 8.85 9.49
C GLY A 568 1.74 8.47 8.10
N MET A 569 1.34 9.24 7.11
CA MET A 569 1.74 9.08 5.72
C MET A 569 2.05 10.45 5.12
N THR A 570 3.20 10.59 4.46
CA THR A 570 3.53 11.83 3.74
C THR A 570 2.76 11.94 2.42
N SER A 571 2.78 13.12 1.79
CA SER A 571 2.15 13.31 0.46
C SER A 571 2.82 12.46 -0.64
N ASP A 572 4.06 12.03 -0.43
CA ASP A 572 4.79 11.09 -1.28
C ASP A 572 4.57 9.63 -0.88
N LYS A 573 3.60 9.33 -0.01
CA LYS A 573 3.26 7.99 0.52
C LYS A 573 4.34 7.32 1.36
N GLU A 574 5.24 8.10 1.97
CA GLU A 574 6.19 7.53 2.93
C GLU A 574 5.49 7.25 4.27
N LEU A 575 5.54 6.00 4.73
CA LEU A 575 4.83 5.55 5.94
C LEU A 575 5.66 5.71 7.22
N PHE A 576 4.97 6.05 8.30
CA PHE A 576 5.47 6.02 9.67
C PHE A 576 4.32 5.87 10.67
N TRP A 577 4.66 5.54 11.92
CA TRP A 577 3.70 5.40 13.01
C TRP A 577 4.21 6.07 14.27
N SER A 578 3.29 6.69 15.01
CA SER A 578 3.62 7.46 16.22
C SER A 578 2.91 6.87 17.43
N LYS A 579 3.61 6.76 18.56
CA LYS A 579 3.04 6.34 19.84
C LYS A 579 3.37 7.38 20.90
N ILE A 580 2.36 7.76 21.66
CA ILE A 580 2.51 8.72 22.76
C ILE A 580 2.67 7.93 24.06
N MET A 581 3.86 7.90 24.62
CA MET A 581 4.18 7.22 25.88
C MET A 581 4.35 8.24 27.00
N HIS A 582 3.81 7.94 28.18
CA HIS A 582 3.81 8.87 29.33
C HIS A 582 4.76 8.41 30.43
N ASP A 583 5.77 9.21 30.75
CA ASP A 583 6.56 9.01 31.96
C ASP A 583 5.81 9.65 33.15
N TYR A 584 5.07 8.83 33.90
CA TYR A 584 4.45 9.27 35.14
C TYR A 584 5.55 9.49 36.20
N ASP A 585 6.05 10.74 36.34
CA ASP A 585 6.68 11.15 37.59
C ASP A 585 5.64 11.03 38.74
N GLU A 586 6.08 10.85 39.99
CA GLU A 586 5.18 10.56 41.12
C GLU A 586 3.96 11.51 41.15
N PRO A 587 2.73 10.97 41.32
CA PRO A 587 1.51 11.75 41.25
C PRO A 587 1.55 12.92 42.24
N SER A 588 1.35 14.14 41.75
CA SER A 588 1.21 15.30 42.61
C SER A 588 -0.29 15.58 42.83
N VAL A 589 -0.72 15.62 44.08
CA VAL A 589 -2.11 15.98 44.41
C VAL A 589 -2.16 17.49 44.61
N SER A 590 -2.86 18.19 43.70
CA SER A 590 -3.12 19.63 43.79
C SER A 590 -4.63 19.84 43.74
N GLY A 591 -5.21 20.31 44.86
CA GLY A 591 -6.61 20.75 44.86
C GLY A 591 -7.69 19.65 44.87
N GLY A 592 -7.32 18.37 44.82
CA GLY A 592 -8.26 17.24 44.75
C GLY A 592 -8.08 16.41 43.48
N ASP A 593 -7.44 16.98 42.47
CA ASP A 593 -7.12 16.31 41.21
C ASP A 593 -5.70 15.74 41.25
N VAL A 594 -5.52 14.54 40.68
CA VAL A 594 -4.20 13.97 40.45
C VAL A 594 -3.63 14.67 39.22
N VAL A 595 -2.63 15.53 39.40
CA VAL A 595 -1.92 16.18 38.30
C VAL A 595 -0.62 15.44 38.09
N TYR A 596 -0.48 14.83 36.91
CA TYR A 596 0.79 14.29 36.47
C TYR A 596 1.59 15.41 35.80
N ASN A 597 2.58 15.95 36.52
CA ASN A 597 3.64 16.68 35.85
C ASN A 597 4.56 15.63 35.24
N GLY A 598 4.79 15.67 33.94
CA GLY A 598 5.45 14.54 33.29
C GLY A 598 6.14 14.87 31.99
N LYS A 599 7.00 13.94 31.59
CA LYS A 599 7.57 13.89 30.25
C LYS A 599 6.71 13.01 29.37
N VAL A 600 6.49 13.44 28.15
CA VAL A 600 5.86 12.63 27.10
C VAL A 600 6.91 12.25 26.09
N ASP A 601 7.02 10.96 25.85
CA ASP A 601 7.83 10.41 24.78
C ASP A 601 6.94 10.14 23.58
N VAL A 602 7.26 10.74 22.45
CA VAL A 602 6.71 10.34 21.17
C VAL A 602 7.68 9.38 20.54
N VAL A 603 7.28 8.11 20.44
CA VAL A 603 8.02 7.10 19.67
C VAL A 603 7.54 7.16 18.23
N THR A 604 8.46 7.37 17.29
CA THR A 604 8.17 7.34 15.86
C THR A 604 8.86 6.14 15.24
N VAL A 605 8.11 5.28 14.55
CA VAL A 605 8.60 4.12 13.79
C VAL A 605 8.41 4.42 12.31
N LYS A 606 9.50 4.45 11.53
CA LYS A 606 9.49 4.77 10.10
C LYS A 606 9.71 3.52 9.28
N LEU A 607 8.95 3.35 8.19
CA LEU A 607 9.31 2.37 7.18
C LEU A 607 10.49 2.91 6.34
N ASN A 608 11.58 2.15 6.23
CA ASN A 608 12.84 2.61 5.63
C ASN A 608 12.82 2.66 4.09
N LYS A 609 11.72 2.25 3.47
CA LYS A 609 11.50 2.17 2.02
C LYS A 609 10.08 2.58 1.66
N MET A 610 9.84 2.86 0.39
CA MET A 610 8.48 2.96 -0.14
C MET A 610 7.84 1.58 -0.12
N LEU A 611 6.60 1.50 0.37
CA LEU A 611 5.80 0.29 0.24
C LEU A 611 5.36 0.14 -1.23
N SER A 612 5.35 -1.07 -1.75
CA SER A 612 4.93 -1.39 -3.12
C SER A 612 4.36 -2.82 -3.18
N THR A 613 4.03 -3.31 -4.37
CA THR A 613 3.26 -4.54 -4.60
C THR A 613 4.11 -5.80 -4.81
N GLY A 614 5.44 -5.66 -4.85
CA GLY A 614 6.36 -6.79 -5.06
C GLY A 614 6.61 -7.62 -3.80
N PRO A 615 7.45 -8.66 -3.90
CA PRO A 615 7.81 -9.50 -2.76
C PRO A 615 8.35 -8.66 -1.58
N ASN A 616 7.80 -8.86 -0.38
CA ASN A 616 8.10 -8.11 0.85
C ASN A 616 7.97 -6.59 0.68
N GLY A 617 7.04 -6.13 -0.17
CA GLY A 617 6.76 -4.72 -0.39
C GLY A 617 7.85 -3.95 -1.13
N ILE A 618 8.68 -4.63 -1.93
CA ILE A 618 9.65 -3.96 -2.82
C ILE A 618 8.98 -3.43 -4.08
N ASP A 619 9.62 -2.45 -4.74
CA ASP A 619 9.27 -2.05 -6.09
C ASP A 619 9.69 -3.13 -7.13
N PRO A 620 8.73 -3.78 -7.82
CA PRO A 620 9.03 -4.79 -8.84
C PRO A 620 9.79 -4.24 -10.06
N ALA A 621 9.77 -2.92 -10.31
CA ALA A 621 10.54 -2.29 -11.38
C ALA A 621 12.05 -2.48 -11.18
N LEU A 622 12.51 -2.68 -9.93
CA LEU A 622 13.89 -3.04 -9.61
C LEU A 622 14.31 -4.39 -10.24
N ARG A 623 13.35 -5.21 -10.66
CA ARG A 623 13.54 -6.46 -11.39
C ARG A 623 13.02 -6.43 -12.82
N GLY A 624 12.74 -5.24 -13.35
CA GLY A 624 12.27 -5.04 -14.72
C GLY A 624 10.79 -5.34 -14.93
N GLU A 625 10.00 -5.48 -13.85
CA GLU A 625 8.58 -5.84 -13.91
C GLU A 625 7.67 -4.76 -13.30
N PRO A 626 7.73 -3.50 -13.74
CA PRO A 626 6.94 -2.43 -13.13
C PRO A 626 5.44 -2.80 -13.08
N GLY A 627 4.81 -2.57 -11.93
CA GLY A 627 3.41 -2.87 -11.69
C GLY A 627 3.08 -4.33 -11.34
N PHE A 628 4.04 -5.26 -11.31
CA PHE A 628 3.76 -6.62 -10.87
C PHE A 628 3.25 -6.65 -9.41
N ASN A 629 2.17 -7.37 -9.16
CA ASN A 629 1.60 -7.55 -7.83
C ASN A 629 1.76 -9.01 -7.40
N GLU A 630 2.62 -9.22 -6.40
CA GLU A 630 2.98 -10.54 -5.86
C GLU A 630 1.76 -11.27 -5.31
N PHE A 631 0.89 -10.56 -4.58
CA PHE A 631 -0.28 -11.15 -3.96
C PHE A 631 -1.31 -11.58 -5.01
N TYR A 632 -1.67 -10.67 -5.92
CA TYR A 632 -2.56 -10.95 -7.04
C TYR A 632 -2.05 -12.15 -7.86
N TYR A 633 -0.77 -12.13 -8.23
CA TYR A 633 -0.19 -13.15 -9.09
C TYR A 633 -0.25 -14.54 -8.46
N LEU A 634 0.14 -14.64 -7.18
CA LEU A 634 0.11 -15.91 -6.47
C LEU A 634 -1.31 -16.39 -6.18
N LEU A 635 -2.26 -15.48 -5.93
CA LEU A 635 -3.67 -15.79 -5.67
C LEU A 635 -4.35 -16.36 -6.92
N ASN A 636 -4.05 -15.80 -8.09
CA ASN A 636 -4.71 -16.15 -9.35
C ASN A 636 -4.01 -17.26 -10.14
N ASN A 637 -2.85 -17.75 -9.69
CA ASN A 637 -2.07 -18.77 -10.39
C ASN A 637 -1.63 -19.89 -9.44
N GLU A 638 -2.48 -20.91 -9.28
CA GLU A 638 -2.22 -22.06 -8.39
C GLU A 638 -0.87 -22.75 -8.66
N SER A 639 -0.49 -22.91 -9.94
CA SER A 639 0.81 -23.49 -10.30
C SER A 639 2.00 -22.66 -9.82
N ALA A 640 1.88 -21.33 -9.83
CA ALA A 640 2.92 -20.43 -9.32
C ALA A 640 3.04 -20.57 -7.80
N MET A 641 1.91 -20.56 -7.10
CA MET A 641 1.85 -20.77 -5.66
C MET A 641 2.46 -22.11 -5.26
N ASP A 642 2.13 -23.20 -5.94
CA ASP A 642 2.68 -24.53 -5.69
C ASP A 642 4.21 -24.56 -5.85
N SER A 643 4.74 -23.94 -6.90
CA SER A 643 6.19 -23.87 -7.11
C SER A 643 6.91 -23.04 -6.05
N VAL A 644 6.30 -21.95 -5.56
CA VAL A 644 6.84 -21.18 -4.43
C VAL A 644 6.80 -21.99 -3.14
N LYS A 645 5.68 -22.67 -2.85
CA LYS A 645 5.56 -23.58 -1.69
C LYS A 645 6.57 -24.73 -1.73
N ALA A 646 6.88 -25.24 -2.92
CA ALA A 646 7.89 -26.28 -3.12
C ALA A 646 9.34 -25.76 -3.01
N GLY A 647 9.54 -24.44 -2.98
CA GLY A 647 10.86 -23.80 -2.96
C GLY A 647 11.58 -23.85 -4.30
N GLU A 648 10.87 -24.09 -5.41
CA GLU A 648 11.43 -24.05 -6.76
C GLU A 648 11.76 -22.61 -7.17
N TYR A 649 10.89 -21.68 -6.78
CA TYR A 649 11.12 -20.23 -6.89
C TYR A 649 10.99 -19.59 -5.51
N PRO A 650 11.79 -18.55 -5.21
CA PRO A 650 11.76 -17.91 -3.90
C PRO A 650 10.52 -17.05 -3.68
N ASN A 651 9.86 -16.60 -4.76
CA ASN A 651 8.64 -15.78 -4.74
C ASN A 651 7.93 -15.83 -6.12
N GLY A 652 6.74 -15.24 -6.19
CA GLY A 652 5.91 -15.14 -7.39
C GLY A 652 6.56 -14.33 -8.50
N LEU A 653 7.23 -13.21 -8.17
CA LEU A 653 7.95 -12.38 -9.14
C LEU A 653 9.02 -13.18 -9.92
N GLU A 654 9.84 -13.98 -9.24
CA GLU A 654 10.81 -14.85 -9.93
C GLU A 654 10.13 -15.89 -10.81
N HIS A 655 9.04 -16.49 -10.33
CA HIS A 655 8.26 -17.44 -11.12
C HIS A 655 7.63 -16.77 -12.36
N TYR A 656 7.12 -15.54 -12.22
CA TYR A 656 6.56 -14.76 -13.33
C TYR A 656 7.61 -14.46 -14.40
N ILE A 657 8.77 -13.96 -14.00
CA ILE A 657 9.89 -13.67 -14.91
C ILE A 657 10.34 -14.93 -15.66
N ALA A 658 10.43 -16.06 -14.96
CA ALA A 658 10.96 -17.29 -15.53
C ALA A 658 9.95 -18.09 -16.36
N VAL A 659 8.66 -18.05 -16.00
CA VAL A 659 7.62 -18.95 -16.54
C VAL A 659 6.33 -18.19 -16.86
N GLY A 660 5.81 -17.42 -15.89
CA GLY A 660 4.47 -16.82 -15.99
C GLY A 660 4.27 -15.94 -17.22
N LYS A 661 5.30 -15.19 -17.61
CA LYS A 661 5.28 -14.38 -18.85
C LYS A 661 5.04 -15.17 -20.11
N GLU A 662 5.76 -16.29 -20.27
CA GLU A 662 5.63 -17.14 -21.46
C GLU A 662 4.27 -17.83 -21.49
N LEU A 663 3.70 -18.13 -20.32
CA LEU A 663 2.35 -18.70 -20.18
C LEU A 663 1.23 -17.66 -20.34
N GLY A 664 1.55 -16.38 -20.42
CA GLY A 664 0.57 -15.29 -20.55
C GLY A 664 -0.20 -15.01 -19.26
N TYR A 665 0.37 -15.30 -18.10
CA TYR A 665 -0.24 -14.95 -16.81
C TYR A 665 -0.23 -13.44 -16.60
N LEU A 666 -1.30 -12.93 -15.99
CA LEU A 666 -1.42 -11.52 -15.64
C LEU A 666 -0.53 -11.16 -14.46
N SER A 667 0.11 -10.01 -14.53
CA SER A 667 1.01 -9.52 -13.48
C SER A 667 0.30 -8.80 -12.34
N ASN A 668 -0.91 -8.28 -12.54
CA ASN A 668 -1.72 -7.55 -11.56
C ASN A 668 -3.19 -7.46 -12.03
N ALA A 669 -4.09 -6.99 -11.16
CA ALA A 669 -5.53 -6.86 -11.44
C ALA A 669 -5.84 -5.90 -12.61
N GLY A 670 -5.11 -4.79 -12.73
CA GLY A 670 -5.27 -3.82 -13.82
C GLY A 670 -4.70 -4.29 -15.17
N SER A 671 -3.99 -5.43 -15.20
CA SER A 671 -3.43 -5.97 -16.42
C SER A 671 -4.54 -6.66 -17.22
N SER A 672 -4.94 -6.07 -18.34
CA SER A 672 -5.70 -6.82 -19.33
C SER A 672 -4.81 -7.88 -19.96
N ASN A 673 -5.33 -9.09 -20.18
CA ASN A 673 -4.66 -10.05 -21.07
C ASN A 673 -4.42 -9.31 -22.38
N ALA A 674 -3.15 -9.14 -22.77
CA ALA A 674 -2.81 -8.57 -24.06
C ALA A 674 -3.46 -9.48 -25.11
N GLN A 675 -4.65 -9.12 -25.59
CA GLN A 675 -5.30 -9.89 -26.62
C GLN A 675 -4.40 -9.80 -27.84
N ALA A 676 -4.00 -10.96 -28.35
CA ALA A 676 -3.20 -11.05 -29.55
C ALA A 676 -4.03 -11.75 -30.61
N GLU A 677 -4.26 -11.08 -31.74
CA GLU A 677 -4.98 -11.64 -32.87
C GLU A 677 -4.06 -11.73 -34.08
N THR A 678 -4.21 -12.79 -34.87
CA THR A 678 -3.49 -12.95 -36.13
C THR A 678 -4.47 -12.89 -37.29
N ILE A 679 -4.19 -11.99 -38.24
CA ILE A 679 -4.98 -11.76 -39.45
C ILE A 679 -4.16 -12.22 -40.65
N GLU A 680 -4.67 -13.24 -41.34
CA GLU A 680 -4.09 -13.73 -42.59
C GLU A 680 -4.56 -12.86 -43.77
N VAL A 681 -3.59 -12.28 -44.48
CA VAL A 681 -3.81 -11.36 -45.59
C VAL A 681 -3.33 -12.00 -46.88
N SER A 682 -4.29 -12.46 -47.69
CA SER A 682 -4.04 -13.00 -49.02
C SER A 682 -4.25 -11.96 -50.12
N ILE A 683 -3.94 -12.30 -51.37
CA ILE A 683 -3.98 -11.38 -52.50
C ILE A 683 -4.73 -12.03 -53.65
N GLU A 684 -5.69 -11.29 -54.20
CA GLU A 684 -6.46 -11.71 -55.37
C GLU A 684 -6.61 -10.59 -56.39
N ALA A 685 -6.97 -10.95 -57.62
CA ALA A 685 -7.34 -9.97 -58.64
C ALA A 685 -8.59 -9.20 -58.22
N ASN A 686 -8.56 -7.88 -58.38
CA ASN A 686 -9.67 -7.00 -58.01
C ASN A 686 -10.92 -7.34 -58.84
N SER A 687 -12.00 -7.76 -58.18
CA SER A 687 -13.26 -8.09 -58.86
C SER A 687 -13.99 -6.87 -59.42
N ASN A 688 -13.69 -5.67 -58.91
CA ASN A 688 -14.35 -4.41 -59.23
C ASN A 688 -13.42 -3.41 -59.94
N GLY A 689 -12.32 -3.86 -60.53
CA GLY A 689 -11.37 -2.95 -61.19
C GLY A 689 -10.15 -3.66 -61.76
N SER A 690 -9.11 -2.87 -62.04
CA SER A 690 -7.79 -3.38 -62.43
C SER A 690 -6.88 -3.54 -61.21
N GLY A 691 -5.93 -4.47 -61.28
CA GLY A 691 -4.92 -4.70 -60.24
C GLY A 691 -5.30 -5.81 -59.27
N ASN A 692 -4.50 -5.96 -58.21
CA ASN A 692 -4.74 -6.89 -57.12
C ASN A 692 -5.25 -6.14 -55.88
N VAL A 693 -5.87 -6.84 -54.94
CA VAL A 693 -6.35 -6.30 -53.65
C VAL A 693 -6.05 -7.29 -52.53
N TYR A 694 -6.01 -6.79 -51.29
CA TYR A 694 -5.96 -7.65 -50.12
C TYR A 694 -7.28 -8.38 -49.90
N VAL A 695 -7.18 -9.62 -49.43
CA VAL A 695 -8.30 -10.49 -49.05
C VAL A 695 -8.08 -10.98 -47.65
N ILE A 696 -9.03 -10.66 -46.78
CA ILE A 696 -9.05 -11.03 -45.36
C ILE A 696 -10.39 -11.73 -45.10
N ASP A 697 -10.35 -12.93 -44.51
CA ASP A 697 -11.52 -13.80 -44.30
C ASP A 697 -12.38 -14.02 -45.57
N GLY A 698 -11.71 -14.13 -46.72
CA GLY A 698 -12.36 -14.34 -48.02
C GLY A 698 -13.06 -13.11 -48.60
N VAL A 699 -12.91 -11.92 -47.99
CA VAL A 699 -13.50 -10.67 -48.47
C VAL A 699 -12.42 -9.74 -49.04
N GLN A 700 -12.58 -9.33 -50.30
CA GLN A 700 -11.71 -8.33 -50.94
C GLN A 700 -11.92 -6.96 -50.29
N LYS A 701 -10.82 -6.28 -49.93
CA LYS A 701 -10.84 -4.95 -49.29
C LYS A 701 -11.74 -4.89 -48.05
N LYS A 702 -11.67 -5.91 -47.20
CA LYS A 702 -12.47 -6.02 -45.97
C LYS A 702 -12.19 -4.85 -45.03
N SER A 703 -13.21 -4.09 -44.64
CA SER A 703 -13.09 -3.16 -43.51
C SER A 703 -12.93 -3.95 -42.21
N LEU A 704 -12.05 -3.49 -41.33
CA LEU A 704 -11.75 -4.15 -40.06
C LEU A 704 -12.23 -3.31 -38.87
N THR A 705 -12.60 -3.99 -37.79
CA THR A 705 -12.76 -3.38 -36.46
C THR A 705 -11.67 -3.96 -35.58
N LEU A 706 -10.86 -3.10 -34.95
CA LEU A 706 -9.79 -3.49 -34.04
C LEU A 706 -10.04 -2.90 -32.66
N ASN A 707 -9.85 -3.70 -31.60
CA ASN A 707 -10.19 -3.29 -30.24
C ASN A 707 -9.00 -2.67 -29.51
N ILE A 708 -9.24 -1.62 -28.73
CA ILE A 708 -8.26 -1.03 -27.80
C ILE A 708 -7.74 -2.12 -26.85
N GLY A 709 -6.43 -2.12 -26.59
CA GLY A 709 -5.76 -3.12 -25.76
C GLY A 709 -5.30 -4.37 -26.50
N THR A 710 -5.66 -4.54 -27.78
CA THR A 710 -5.32 -5.72 -28.60
C THR A 710 -4.11 -5.48 -29.50
N THR A 711 -3.19 -6.45 -29.59
CA THR A 711 -2.11 -6.48 -30.58
C THR A 711 -2.49 -7.35 -31.76
N TYR A 712 -2.54 -6.76 -32.96
CA TYR A 712 -2.86 -7.46 -34.20
C TYR A 712 -1.59 -7.76 -34.99
N THR A 713 -1.45 -9.01 -35.44
CA THR A 713 -0.40 -9.48 -36.34
C THR A 713 -0.98 -9.74 -37.71
N PHE A 714 -0.58 -8.96 -38.71
CA PHE A 714 -0.98 -9.14 -40.11
C PHE A 714 0.08 -9.95 -40.85
N ASN A 715 -0.26 -11.20 -41.19
CA ASN A 715 0.57 -12.04 -42.05
C ASN A 715 0.24 -11.75 -43.50
N HIS A 716 1.19 -11.20 -44.25
CA HIS A 716 0.99 -10.73 -45.61
C HIS A 716 2.14 -11.15 -46.53
N SER A 717 1.95 -11.02 -47.85
CA SER A 717 3.04 -11.26 -48.80
C SER A 717 4.17 -10.25 -48.63
N SER A 718 5.43 -10.69 -48.68
CA SER A 718 6.59 -9.78 -48.72
C SER A 718 6.64 -8.95 -50.02
N ALA A 719 5.98 -9.39 -51.09
CA ALA A 719 5.85 -8.64 -52.34
C ALA A 719 4.76 -7.55 -52.28
N HIS A 720 3.86 -7.62 -51.29
CA HIS A 720 2.81 -6.63 -51.05
C HIS A 720 2.76 -6.29 -49.56
N PRO A 721 3.69 -5.48 -49.06
CA PRO A 721 3.76 -5.14 -47.64
C PRO A 721 2.55 -4.34 -47.19
N LEU A 722 1.87 -4.79 -46.14
CA LEU A 722 0.73 -4.08 -45.54
C LEU A 722 1.23 -3.04 -44.53
N ARG A 723 0.71 -1.82 -44.61
CA ARG A 723 1.07 -0.65 -43.77
C ARG A 723 -0.18 0.07 -43.30
N PHE A 724 -0.05 0.94 -42.30
CA PHE A 724 -1.17 1.73 -41.76
C PHE A 724 -1.02 3.22 -42.09
N SER A 725 -2.13 3.93 -42.22
CA SER A 725 -2.18 5.38 -42.37
C SER A 725 -3.49 5.94 -41.82
N SER A 726 -3.52 7.22 -41.46
CA SER A 726 -4.74 7.95 -41.13
C SER A 726 -5.47 8.50 -42.36
N VAL A 727 -4.94 8.27 -43.57
CA VAL A 727 -5.51 8.70 -44.85
C VAL A 727 -5.73 7.47 -45.73
N ASP A 728 -6.88 7.42 -46.43
CA ASP A 728 -7.19 6.35 -47.39
C ASP A 728 -6.08 6.21 -48.45
N ASP A 729 -5.75 4.96 -48.78
CA ASP A 729 -4.64 4.57 -49.66
C ASP A 729 -3.24 5.08 -49.24
N GLY A 730 -3.09 5.49 -47.98
CA GLY A 730 -1.80 5.83 -47.35
C GLY A 730 -0.96 6.83 -48.15
N THR A 731 0.31 6.48 -48.40
CA THR A 731 1.25 7.35 -49.14
C THR A 731 0.84 7.56 -50.60
N HIS A 732 0.04 6.66 -51.17
CA HIS A 732 -0.53 6.83 -52.51
C HIS A 732 -1.70 7.84 -52.52
N GLY A 733 -2.44 7.93 -51.41
CA GLY A 733 -3.49 8.93 -51.16
C GLY A 733 -2.99 10.29 -50.65
N GLY A 734 -1.67 10.46 -50.51
CA GLY A 734 -1.05 11.70 -49.99
C GLY A 734 -0.93 11.77 -48.47
N GLY A 735 -1.20 10.66 -47.76
CA GLY A 735 -0.95 10.51 -46.32
C GLY A 735 0.49 10.12 -45.99
N ASN A 736 0.76 10.00 -44.69
CA ASN A 736 2.00 9.43 -44.16
C ASN A 736 1.72 8.05 -43.56
N GLU A 737 2.75 7.22 -43.47
CA GLU A 737 2.68 5.96 -42.73
C GLU A 737 2.46 6.22 -41.23
N TYR A 738 1.52 5.48 -40.63
CA TYR A 738 1.30 5.43 -39.18
C TYR A 738 2.26 4.41 -38.56
N MET A 739 3.04 4.86 -37.59
CA MET A 739 4.18 4.12 -37.03
C MET A 739 4.08 3.88 -35.52
N ASN A 740 3.11 4.51 -34.84
CA ASN A 740 2.99 4.38 -33.39
C ASN A 740 2.60 2.93 -33.05
N GLU A 741 3.35 2.30 -32.14
CA GLU A 741 3.12 0.91 -31.74
C GLU A 741 3.07 -0.10 -32.91
N VAL A 742 3.73 0.22 -34.04
CA VAL A 742 3.81 -0.65 -35.24
C VAL A 742 5.20 -1.25 -35.37
N THR A 743 5.29 -2.58 -35.51
CA THR A 743 6.53 -3.26 -35.91
C THR A 743 6.41 -3.89 -37.29
N LYS A 744 7.50 -3.86 -38.07
CA LYS A 744 7.51 -4.29 -39.47
C LYS A 744 8.63 -5.29 -39.71
N SER A 745 8.29 -6.40 -40.36
CA SER A 745 9.25 -7.35 -40.89
C SER A 745 8.84 -7.83 -42.29
N SER A 746 9.65 -8.71 -42.90
CA SER A 746 9.32 -9.27 -44.21
C SER A 746 8.15 -10.24 -44.09
N GLY A 747 6.96 -9.81 -44.55
CA GLY A 747 5.75 -10.63 -44.60
C GLY A 747 4.92 -10.61 -43.32
N VAL A 748 5.30 -9.82 -42.33
CA VAL A 748 4.53 -9.63 -41.10
C VAL A 748 4.59 -8.17 -40.69
N THR A 749 3.44 -7.62 -40.32
CA THR A 749 3.32 -6.28 -39.70
C THR A 749 2.46 -6.41 -38.46
N THR A 750 2.92 -5.88 -37.32
CA THR A 750 2.14 -5.87 -36.08
C THR A 750 1.75 -4.45 -35.70
N ILE A 751 0.61 -4.31 -35.04
CA ILE A 751 0.17 -3.04 -34.43
C ILE A 751 -0.49 -3.35 -33.07
N LYS A 752 -0.08 -2.64 -32.01
CA LYS A 752 -0.82 -2.62 -30.75
C LYS A 752 -1.77 -1.43 -30.75
N ILE A 753 -3.05 -1.70 -30.51
CA ILE A 753 -4.07 -0.66 -30.42
C ILE A 753 -4.10 -0.13 -28.99
N THR A 754 -3.88 1.17 -28.84
CA THR A 754 -3.90 1.91 -27.58
C THR A 754 -4.95 3.01 -27.63
N GLU A 755 -5.24 3.66 -26.49
CA GLU A 755 -6.14 4.81 -26.43
C GLU A 755 -5.69 5.99 -27.31
N ASP A 756 -4.39 6.08 -27.61
CA ASP A 756 -3.82 7.09 -28.52
C ASP A 756 -3.99 6.75 -30.01
N THR A 757 -4.52 5.56 -30.33
CA THR A 757 -4.73 5.13 -31.72
C THR A 757 -5.93 5.89 -32.30
N PRO A 758 -5.82 6.54 -33.48
CA PRO A 758 -6.95 7.24 -34.08
C PRO A 758 -8.15 6.32 -34.25
N THR A 759 -9.36 6.83 -33.98
CA THR A 759 -10.62 6.09 -34.13
C THR A 759 -10.87 5.57 -35.55
N THR A 760 -10.14 6.09 -36.54
CA THR A 760 -10.11 5.58 -37.91
C THR A 760 -8.67 5.50 -38.43
N LEU A 761 -8.29 4.32 -38.92
CA LEU A 761 -7.07 4.07 -39.67
C LEU A 761 -7.42 3.41 -41.00
N TYR A 762 -6.42 3.25 -41.86
CA TYR A 762 -6.51 2.52 -43.12
C TYR A 762 -5.30 1.60 -43.21
N TYR A 763 -5.51 0.34 -43.56
CA TYR A 763 -4.41 -0.48 -44.06
C TYR A 763 -4.25 -0.25 -45.56
N TYR A 764 -3.03 -0.21 -46.07
CA TYR A 764 -2.71 -0.06 -47.50
C TYR A 764 -1.47 -0.87 -47.88
N CYS A 765 -1.24 -1.06 -49.18
CA CYS A 765 -0.02 -1.69 -49.66
C CYS A 765 1.03 -0.62 -49.92
N ASP A 766 2.25 -0.81 -49.40
CA ASP A 766 3.37 0.13 -49.56
C ASP A 766 3.82 0.30 -51.02
N VAL A 767 3.52 -0.69 -51.88
CA VAL A 767 4.03 -0.76 -53.26
C VAL A 767 2.94 -0.44 -54.28
N HIS A 768 1.69 -0.78 -54.00
CA HIS A 768 0.60 -0.75 -54.99
C HIS A 768 -0.60 0.01 -54.45
N SER A 769 -1.04 1.03 -55.19
CA SER A 769 -2.24 1.79 -54.84
C SER A 769 -3.53 0.97 -54.97
N GLY A 770 -4.52 1.32 -54.15
CA GLY A 770 -5.88 0.80 -54.19
C GLY A 770 -6.10 -0.55 -53.50
N MET A 771 -5.07 -1.13 -52.87
CA MET A 771 -5.13 -2.45 -52.21
C MET A 771 -5.74 -2.42 -50.81
N GLY A 772 -5.83 -1.25 -50.19
CA GLY A 772 -6.20 -1.04 -48.79
C GLY A 772 -7.69 -0.88 -48.50
N ALA A 773 -8.06 -0.89 -47.22
CA ALA A 773 -9.40 -0.53 -46.75
C ALA A 773 -9.36 0.12 -45.36
N GLU A 774 -10.52 0.59 -44.90
CA GLU A 774 -10.72 1.25 -43.62
C GLU A 774 -10.59 0.27 -42.44
N ILE A 775 -10.11 0.81 -41.32
CA ILE A 775 -10.06 0.20 -40.01
C ILE A 775 -10.78 1.13 -39.02
N THR A 776 -11.80 0.62 -38.35
CA THR A 776 -12.45 1.25 -37.20
C THR A 776 -11.79 0.77 -35.92
N ILE A 777 -11.51 1.69 -34.98
CA ILE A 777 -10.99 1.35 -33.65
C ILE A 777 -12.13 1.47 -32.64
N GLU A 778 -12.34 0.42 -31.83
CA GLU A 778 -13.39 0.32 -30.81
C GLU A 778 -12.84 0.04 -29.41
#